data_AF-A0A0J8RS98-F1
#
_entry.id   AF-A0A0J8RS98-F1
#
_cell.length_a   1.000
_cell.length_b   1.000
_cell.length_c   1.000
_cell.angle_alpha   90.00
_cell.angle_beta   90.00
_cell.angle_gamma   90.00
#
_symmetry.space_group_name_H-M   'P 1'
#
loop_
_entity.id
_entity.type
_entity.pdbx_description
1 polymer ?
#
loop_
_entity_poly.entity_id
_entity_poly.type
_entity_poly.pdbx_seq_one_letter_code
_entity_poly.pdbx_strand_id
1 'polypeptide(L)'
;MLGSSSTEHGVPSALLFFGGATTGQPIPLPMEPELEASRRSKLDQIFHVEYVILYRFQDGDQAEAIHQFKRLVKALDYIGLETAVRPAGEGTLFVFVKAREDSLNKAIHRGRVRDWLYGVRQIQPGSDEEGTKQEPTEAERLRIIYHMITWPRTDGGVGITPKYGDWKHVEAVFPLHDKDVNKEWIMDWSRKTLLSRHDLDQIRARLGERVAFYFTFLQAYFTFLIFPAAFGVACWALLGQFSVVYAVVNSLACLVFVEFWKRQEVDLKLRWQVKGVSAIKAKRRQFKHDKEVIDSVTGEKILVFSTKTRLLRQLLQVPFALAAVLALGTLIAFCFGIEIFISEIYSGPFKAYLAFIPTVILSLMVPTISGILTKIATELTDYENYETQDSYDVALTQKIFVLNFITSYLPVFLTAFVYVPFAQKIVPYLDVFHVAAPQLVSKEGRARVAEFQIDRSRLRRQVIYFTVTAQIVNFGLEAVMPHVKRRVLNKYNEMQAEKKENHSKQESGPIQDAPAEADFLARVRKESELSEYDVTTDLREMCVQFGYLSLFSPVWPLVPLSFLINNWIELRSDFVKICIECRRPAPVRSDTIGPWLDSLGFLAWLGSITSAALVYMFSDGETGPDGGPSQIKGWRYC
;
A
#
# COMPACT_ATOMS: atom_id res chain seq x y z
N MET A 1 67.60 -3.00 -12.21
CA MET A 1 67.96 -4.05 -11.23
C MET A 1 68.11 -3.39 -9.87
N LEU A 2 67.58 -4.04 -8.83
CA LEU A 2 67.61 -3.69 -7.39
C LEU A 2 66.70 -2.49 -7.03
N GLY A 3 65.60 -2.60 -6.29
CA GLY A 3 65.11 -3.65 -5.39
C GLY A 3 65.10 -3.12 -3.96
N SER A 4 63.97 -2.63 -3.47
CA SER A 4 63.74 -2.41 -2.04
C SER A 4 62.27 -2.62 -1.69
N SER A 5 62.05 -3.66 -0.89
CA SER A 5 60.81 -4.08 -0.25
C SER A 5 60.39 -3.11 0.86
N SER A 6 59.09 -2.84 0.96
CA SER A 6 58.46 -2.43 2.21
C SER A 6 57.07 -3.06 2.32
N THR A 7 56.92 -3.76 3.42
CA THR A 7 55.82 -4.59 3.91
C THR A 7 54.58 -3.76 4.26
N GLU A 8 53.41 -4.11 3.71
CA GLU A 8 52.11 -3.65 4.22
C GLU A 8 51.46 -4.72 5.10
N HIS A 9 51.09 -4.31 6.30
CA HIS A 9 50.35 -5.08 7.28
C HIS A 9 48.91 -5.30 6.82
N GLY A 10 48.49 -6.56 6.79
CA GLY A 10 47.10 -6.94 6.57
C GLY A 10 46.20 -6.56 7.75
N VAL A 11 45.13 -5.82 7.44
CA VAL A 11 43.95 -5.65 8.29
C VAL A 11 42.86 -6.59 7.74
N PRO A 12 42.20 -7.43 8.56
CA PRO A 12 41.31 -8.48 8.06
C PRO A 12 40.01 -7.92 7.47
N SER A 13 39.70 -8.36 6.25
CA SER A 13 38.49 -8.06 5.51
C SER A 13 37.27 -8.77 6.11
N ALA A 14 36.34 -8.00 6.66
CA ALA A 14 35.00 -8.47 7.01
C ALA A 14 33.97 -7.41 6.59
N LEU A 15 33.77 -7.23 5.27
CA LEU A 15 32.67 -6.41 4.70
C LEU A 15 32.51 -6.58 3.17
N LEU A 16 32.78 -7.79 2.64
CA LEU A 16 32.56 -8.10 1.22
C LEU A 16 31.46 -9.16 1.07
N PHE A 17 30.20 -8.72 1.13
CA PHE A 17 29.06 -9.51 0.63
C PHE A 17 28.07 -8.71 -0.24
N PHE A 18 28.37 -7.44 -0.54
CA PHE A 18 27.54 -6.63 -1.44
C PHE A 18 28.42 -5.98 -2.51
N GLY A 19 28.48 -6.59 -3.70
CA GLY A 19 29.19 -6.00 -4.83
C GLY A 19 29.70 -6.98 -5.89
N GLY A 20 28.86 -7.89 -6.37
CA GLY A 20 29.13 -8.58 -7.63
C GLY A 20 28.80 -7.66 -8.80
N ALA A 21 29.76 -6.83 -9.23
CA ALA A 21 29.70 -6.09 -10.48
C ALA A 21 30.25 -6.97 -11.60
N THR A 22 29.38 -7.48 -12.48
CA THR A 22 29.79 -7.91 -13.82
C THR A 22 29.58 -6.74 -14.77
N THR A 23 30.70 -6.14 -15.19
CA THR A 23 30.82 -5.29 -16.36
C THR A 23 30.44 -6.07 -17.60
N GLY A 24 29.39 -5.60 -18.29
CA GLY A 24 28.89 -6.16 -19.53
C GLY A 24 27.41 -5.83 -19.62
N GLN A 25 27.05 -4.79 -20.38
CA GLN A 25 25.67 -4.51 -20.71
C GLN A 25 25.01 -5.79 -21.28
N PRO A 26 23.88 -6.26 -20.75
CA PRO A 26 22.86 -6.81 -21.59
C PRO A 26 21.95 -5.63 -21.96
N ILE A 27 21.97 -5.26 -23.23
CA ILE A 27 20.74 -4.83 -23.90
C ILE A 27 19.64 -5.78 -23.40
N PRO A 28 18.49 -5.31 -22.91
CA PRO A 28 17.42 -6.23 -22.54
C PRO A 28 17.17 -7.11 -23.76
N LEU A 29 17.48 -8.41 -23.63
CA LEU A 29 17.20 -9.36 -24.69
C LEU A 29 15.71 -9.17 -25.02
N PRO A 30 15.33 -8.99 -26.29
CA PRO A 30 13.94 -9.02 -26.66
C PRO A 30 13.39 -10.35 -26.14
N MET A 31 12.39 -10.29 -25.25
CA MET A 31 11.65 -11.49 -24.90
C MET A 31 11.07 -12.04 -26.20
N GLU A 32 11.39 -13.29 -26.54
CA GLU A 32 10.90 -13.93 -27.76
C GLU A 32 9.36 -13.94 -27.78
N PRO A 33 8.73 -13.22 -28.72
CA PRO A 33 7.28 -12.98 -28.69
C PRO A 33 6.46 -14.17 -29.21
N GLU A 34 7.08 -15.07 -29.98
CA GLU A 34 6.46 -16.33 -30.41
C GLU A 34 6.10 -17.24 -29.21
N LEU A 35 6.82 -17.09 -28.09
CA LEU A 35 6.53 -17.81 -26.86
C LEU A 35 5.36 -17.18 -26.07
N GLU A 36 5.08 -15.88 -26.23
CA GLU A 36 4.04 -15.15 -25.50
C GLU A 36 2.64 -15.32 -26.09
N ALA A 37 2.50 -15.34 -27.43
CA ALA A 37 1.22 -15.61 -28.09
C ALA A 37 0.70 -17.04 -27.77
N SER A 38 1.62 -17.99 -27.60
CA SER A 38 1.33 -19.38 -27.22
C SER A 38 0.81 -19.54 -25.78
N ARG A 39 0.90 -18.52 -24.91
CA ARG A 39 0.73 -18.65 -23.45
C ARG A 39 -0.54 -18.06 -22.85
N ARG A 40 -1.37 -17.36 -23.63
CA ARG A 40 -2.69 -16.89 -23.17
C ARG A 40 -3.62 -18.07 -22.93
N SER A 41 -4.57 -17.95 -22.00
CA SER A 41 -5.59 -18.99 -21.84
C SER A 41 -6.32 -19.24 -23.16
N LYS A 42 -6.66 -20.51 -23.45
CA LYS A 42 -7.33 -20.90 -24.72
C LYS A 42 -8.57 -20.04 -25.00
N LEU A 43 -9.29 -19.60 -23.97
CA LEU A 43 -10.46 -18.73 -24.08
C LEU A 43 -10.08 -17.27 -24.39
N ASP A 44 -8.99 -16.75 -23.82
CA ASP A 44 -8.48 -15.40 -24.12
C ASP A 44 -7.78 -15.32 -25.49
N GLN A 45 -7.28 -16.44 -25.97
CA GLN A 45 -6.81 -16.61 -27.34
C GLN A 45 -7.97 -16.57 -28.34
N ILE A 46 -9.17 -17.05 -27.97
CA ILE A 46 -10.34 -17.07 -28.86
C ILE A 46 -11.00 -15.68 -28.95
N PHE A 47 -11.20 -15.00 -27.80
CA PHE A 47 -11.97 -13.76 -27.76
C PHE A 47 -11.12 -12.47 -27.77
N HIS A 48 -9.83 -12.54 -27.43
CA HIS A 48 -8.87 -11.43 -27.48
C HIS A 48 -9.40 -10.09 -26.91
N VAL A 49 -9.90 -10.13 -25.68
CA VAL A 49 -10.40 -8.95 -24.95
C VAL A 49 -9.27 -8.28 -24.18
N GLU A 50 -9.14 -6.96 -24.28
CA GLU A 50 -8.09 -6.20 -23.58
C GLU A 50 -8.65 -5.46 -22.36
N TYR A 51 -9.84 -4.85 -22.49
CA TYR A 51 -10.51 -4.12 -21.41
C TYR A 51 -11.99 -4.47 -21.33
N VAL A 52 -12.54 -4.37 -20.11
CA VAL A 52 -13.97 -4.46 -19.84
C VAL A 52 -14.43 -3.15 -19.20
N ILE A 53 -15.47 -2.57 -19.77
CA ILE A 53 -16.18 -1.43 -19.19
C ILE A 53 -17.49 -1.95 -18.60
N LEU A 54 -17.67 -1.75 -17.31
CA LEU A 54 -18.90 -2.09 -16.60
C LEU A 54 -19.86 -0.90 -16.65
N TYR A 55 -21.01 -1.09 -17.31
CA TYR A 55 -22.03 -0.06 -17.49
C TYR A 55 -23.28 -0.41 -16.69
N ARG A 56 -23.63 0.40 -15.69
CA ARG A 56 -24.75 0.18 -14.78
C ARG A 56 -25.87 1.19 -15.02
N PHE A 57 -27.06 0.70 -15.33
CA PHE A 57 -28.21 1.52 -15.70
C PHE A 57 -29.45 1.27 -14.81
N GLN A 58 -29.27 0.63 -13.63
CA GLN A 58 -30.35 0.42 -12.65
C GLN A 58 -30.88 1.74 -12.07
N ASP A 59 -29.98 2.69 -11.77
CA ASP A 59 -30.31 3.94 -11.07
C ASP A 59 -30.37 5.10 -12.08
N GLY A 60 -31.49 5.27 -12.80
CA GLY A 60 -31.68 6.45 -13.66
C GLY A 60 -32.77 6.35 -14.73
N ASP A 61 -32.94 7.44 -15.46
CA ASP A 61 -33.79 7.48 -16.65
C ASP A 61 -33.20 6.57 -17.73
N GLN A 62 -33.97 5.55 -18.15
CA GLN A 62 -33.57 4.61 -19.19
C GLN A 62 -33.24 5.33 -20.51
N ALA A 63 -33.94 6.43 -20.83
CA ALA A 63 -33.67 7.18 -22.05
C ALA A 63 -32.28 7.84 -22.01
N GLU A 64 -31.92 8.43 -20.86
CA GLU A 64 -30.60 9.00 -20.63
C GLU A 64 -29.51 7.92 -20.68
N ALA A 65 -29.75 6.77 -20.05
CA ALA A 65 -28.82 5.64 -20.06
C ALA A 65 -28.62 5.08 -21.48
N ILE A 66 -29.67 4.96 -22.29
CA ILE A 66 -29.55 4.52 -23.69
C ILE A 66 -28.78 5.57 -24.51
N HIS A 67 -29.03 6.86 -24.30
CA HIS A 67 -28.33 7.93 -25.00
C HIS A 67 -26.83 7.94 -24.65
N GLN A 68 -26.49 7.85 -23.36
CA GLN A 68 -25.10 7.79 -22.90
C GLN A 68 -24.39 6.53 -23.41
N PHE A 69 -25.07 5.38 -23.41
CA PHE A 69 -24.51 4.13 -23.94
C PHE A 69 -24.21 4.22 -25.45
N LYS A 70 -25.14 4.77 -26.25
CA LYS A 70 -24.89 5.01 -27.69
C LYS A 70 -23.71 5.95 -27.92
N ARG A 71 -23.56 6.98 -27.07
CA ARG A 71 -22.42 7.89 -27.11
C ARG A 71 -21.12 7.19 -26.73
N LEU A 72 -21.14 6.30 -25.74
CA LEU A 72 -19.99 5.50 -25.30
C LEU A 72 -19.43 4.68 -26.46
N VAL A 73 -20.28 3.86 -27.09
CA VAL A 73 -19.87 2.96 -28.18
C VAL A 73 -19.35 3.75 -29.38
N LYS A 74 -20.05 4.81 -29.80
CA LYS A 74 -19.58 5.68 -30.91
C LYS A 74 -18.24 6.34 -30.62
N ALA A 75 -18.01 6.75 -29.37
CA ALA A 75 -16.78 7.43 -29.00
C ALA A 75 -15.59 6.46 -28.93
N LEU A 76 -15.81 5.20 -28.55
CA LEU A 76 -14.81 4.14 -28.61
C LEU A 76 -14.48 3.76 -30.07
N ASP A 77 -15.47 3.59 -30.94
CA ASP A 77 -15.23 3.27 -32.35
C ASP A 77 -14.47 4.40 -33.08
N TYR A 78 -14.78 5.66 -32.78
CA TYR A 78 -14.09 6.83 -33.35
C TYR A 78 -12.56 6.80 -33.13
N ILE A 79 -12.10 6.27 -32.00
CA ILE A 79 -10.67 6.22 -31.67
C ILE A 79 -10.00 4.92 -32.13
N GLY A 80 -10.77 4.03 -32.78
CA GLY A 80 -10.29 2.74 -33.27
C GLY A 80 -10.35 1.61 -32.23
N LEU A 81 -11.23 1.72 -31.25
CA LEU A 81 -11.52 0.65 -30.29
C LEU A 81 -12.79 -0.08 -30.72
N GLU A 82 -12.65 -1.36 -31.03
CA GLU A 82 -13.76 -2.27 -31.32
C GLU A 82 -14.45 -2.69 -30.03
N THR A 83 -15.78 -2.75 -30.08
CA THR A 83 -16.59 -3.04 -28.90
C THR A 83 -17.54 -4.21 -29.13
N ALA A 84 -17.64 -5.09 -28.14
CA ALA A 84 -18.68 -6.11 -28.07
C ALA A 84 -19.46 -5.98 -26.76
N VAL A 85 -20.77 -6.21 -26.80
CA VAL A 85 -21.65 -5.98 -25.64
C VAL A 85 -22.28 -7.29 -25.20
N ARG A 86 -22.28 -7.56 -23.89
CA ARG A 86 -22.92 -8.74 -23.29
C ARG A 86 -23.62 -8.39 -21.97
N PRO A 87 -24.66 -9.15 -21.59
CA PRO A 87 -25.31 -8.98 -20.29
C PRO A 87 -24.39 -9.41 -19.15
N ALA A 88 -24.18 -8.50 -18.19
CA ALA A 88 -23.40 -8.79 -16.98
C ALA A 88 -24.28 -9.37 -15.86
N GLY A 89 -25.47 -8.79 -15.70
CA GLY A 89 -26.44 -9.08 -14.65
C GLY A 89 -27.70 -8.25 -14.85
N GLU A 90 -28.61 -8.26 -13.88
CA GLU A 90 -29.76 -7.35 -13.89
C GLU A 90 -29.26 -5.90 -13.97
N GLY A 91 -29.74 -5.13 -14.95
CA GLY A 91 -29.42 -3.70 -15.09
C GLY A 91 -27.93 -3.34 -15.28
N THR A 92 -27.11 -4.29 -15.74
CA THR A 92 -25.67 -4.10 -15.99
C THR A 92 -25.22 -4.73 -17.31
N LEU A 93 -24.37 -4.02 -18.06
CA LEU A 93 -23.78 -4.47 -19.31
C LEU A 93 -22.26 -4.50 -19.21
N PHE A 94 -21.66 -5.53 -19.81
CA PHE A 94 -20.25 -5.53 -20.17
C PHE A 94 -20.09 -4.95 -21.56
N VAL A 95 -19.24 -3.93 -21.69
CA VAL A 95 -18.70 -3.48 -22.97
C VAL A 95 -17.25 -3.94 -23.03
N PHE A 96 -17.03 -5.01 -23.78
CA PHE A 96 -15.70 -5.53 -24.09
C PHE A 96 -15.04 -4.63 -25.12
N VAL A 97 -13.77 -4.32 -24.91
CA VAL A 97 -12.99 -3.40 -25.72
C VAL A 97 -11.73 -4.11 -26.23
N LYS A 98 -11.48 -3.95 -27.54
CA LYS A 98 -10.27 -4.40 -28.22
C LYS A 98 -9.78 -3.30 -29.16
N ALA A 99 -8.49 -3.01 -29.18
CA ALA A 99 -7.93 -2.02 -30.10
C ALA A 99 -7.63 -2.63 -31.48
N ARG A 100 -7.92 -1.86 -32.55
CA ARG A 100 -7.41 -2.17 -33.89
C ARG A 100 -5.90 -2.01 -33.90
N GLU A 101 -5.17 -3.00 -34.43
CA GLU A 101 -3.69 -3.01 -34.41
C GLU A 101 -3.10 -1.74 -35.05
N ASP A 102 -3.64 -1.25 -36.16
CA ASP A 102 -3.17 -0.03 -36.82
C ASP A 102 -3.32 1.22 -35.94
N SER A 103 -4.47 1.37 -35.28
CA SER A 103 -4.75 2.49 -34.38
C SER A 103 -3.89 2.42 -33.14
N LEU A 104 -3.69 1.22 -32.60
CA LEU A 104 -2.87 0.98 -31.43
C LEU A 104 -1.39 1.25 -31.71
N ASN A 105 -0.84 0.76 -32.83
CA ASN A 105 0.56 0.98 -33.18
C ASN A 105 0.86 2.47 -33.36
N LYS A 106 -0.05 3.22 -33.98
CA LYS A 106 0.02 4.69 -34.07
C LYS A 106 -0.02 5.35 -32.68
N ALA A 107 -0.91 4.89 -31.81
CA ALA A 107 -1.03 5.42 -30.45
C ALA A 107 0.22 5.13 -29.59
N ILE A 108 0.80 3.92 -29.73
CA ILE A 108 2.05 3.54 -29.08
C ILE A 108 3.20 4.41 -29.59
N HIS A 109 3.36 4.54 -30.91
CA HIS A 109 4.40 5.40 -31.48
C HIS A 109 4.28 6.84 -30.97
N ARG A 110 3.07 7.43 -31.03
CA ARG A 110 2.80 8.77 -30.48
C ARG A 110 3.13 8.87 -28.98
N GLY A 111 2.77 7.86 -28.20
CA GLY A 111 3.11 7.78 -26.77
C GLY A 111 4.62 7.76 -26.52
N ARG A 112 5.36 6.94 -27.29
CA ARG A 112 6.83 6.84 -27.19
C ARG A 112 7.53 8.14 -27.60
N VAL A 113 7.06 8.81 -28.66
CA VAL A 113 7.57 10.13 -29.09
C VAL A 113 7.32 11.17 -28.01
N ARG A 114 6.12 11.20 -27.44
CA ARG A 114 5.81 12.11 -26.34
C ARG A 114 6.71 11.87 -25.13
N ASP A 115 6.90 10.62 -24.74
CA ASP A 115 7.79 10.28 -23.62
C ASP A 115 9.25 10.70 -23.90
N TRP A 116 9.71 10.62 -25.16
CA TRP A 116 11.04 11.08 -25.57
C TRP A 116 11.17 12.61 -25.54
N LEU A 117 10.18 13.35 -26.05
CA LEU A 117 10.16 14.82 -26.04
C LEU A 117 10.22 15.40 -24.61
N TYR A 118 9.57 14.72 -23.66
CA TYR A 118 9.59 15.09 -22.24
C TYR A 118 10.80 14.52 -21.47
N GLY A 119 11.75 13.86 -22.16
CA GLY A 119 12.97 13.32 -21.57
C GLY A 119 12.79 12.11 -20.67
N VAL A 120 11.61 11.48 -20.67
CA VAL A 120 11.32 10.25 -19.92
C VAL A 120 12.03 9.07 -20.59
N ARG A 121 11.94 8.99 -21.92
CA ARG A 121 12.70 8.06 -22.75
C ARG A 121 13.96 8.73 -23.28
N GLN A 122 15.09 8.04 -23.20
CA GLN A 122 16.39 8.55 -23.69
C GLN A 122 16.61 8.25 -25.19
N ILE A 123 16.01 7.17 -25.69
CA ILE A 123 16.18 6.71 -27.06
C ILE A 123 15.06 7.31 -27.92
N GLN A 124 15.45 7.98 -29.00
CA GLN A 124 14.51 8.47 -29.99
C GLN A 124 13.80 7.27 -30.65
N PRO A 125 12.46 7.23 -30.67
CA PRO A 125 11.75 6.23 -31.45
C PRO A 125 12.14 6.33 -32.92
N GLY A 126 12.42 5.20 -33.58
CA GLY A 126 12.65 5.17 -35.03
C GLY A 126 11.43 5.71 -35.81
N SER A 127 11.59 5.98 -37.10
CA SER A 127 10.48 6.34 -38.00
C SER A 127 9.34 5.31 -37.93
N ASP A 128 8.14 5.66 -38.40
CA ASP A 128 6.91 4.86 -38.23
C ASP A 128 7.04 3.35 -38.55
N GLU A 129 7.99 2.94 -39.41
CA GLU A 129 8.28 1.53 -39.78
C GLU A 129 9.40 0.86 -38.95
N GLU A 130 10.27 1.61 -38.29
CA GLU A 130 11.38 1.09 -37.46
C GLU A 130 11.12 1.20 -35.95
N GLY A 131 10.41 2.25 -35.51
CA GLY A 131 9.98 2.42 -34.12
C GLY A 131 8.89 1.43 -33.67
N THR A 132 8.20 0.82 -34.62
CA THR A 132 7.25 -0.30 -34.46
C THR A 132 7.91 -1.67 -34.41
N LYS A 133 9.18 -1.82 -34.83
CA LYS A 133 9.90 -3.11 -34.76
C LYS A 133 10.16 -3.57 -33.32
N GLN A 134 10.19 -2.65 -32.36
CA GLN A 134 10.30 -3.01 -30.95
C GLN A 134 8.90 -3.27 -30.39
N GLU A 135 8.58 -4.56 -30.25
CA GLU A 135 7.29 -4.99 -29.72
C GLU A 135 7.01 -4.38 -28.35
N PRO A 136 5.80 -3.84 -28.14
CA PRO A 136 5.40 -3.27 -26.85
C PRO A 136 5.25 -4.39 -25.82
N THR A 137 5.63 -4.10 -24.57
CA THR A 137 5.26 -5.01 -23.47
C THR A 137 3.74 -5.02 -23.27
N GLU A 138 3.21 -6.09 -22.68
CA GLU A 138 1.78 -6.20 -22.37
C GLU A 138 1.28 -5.00 -21.54
N ALA A 139 2.08 -4.57 -20.56
CA ALA A 139 1.81 -3.40 -19.74
C ALA A 139 1.81 -2.09 -20.54
N GLU A 140 2.75 -1.91 -21.48
CA GLU A 140 2.76 -0.74 -22.37
C GLU A 140 1.49 -0.72 -23.24
N ARG A 141 1.13 -1.87 -23.82
CA ARG A 141 -0.07 -2.03 -24.66
C ARG A 141 -1.34 -1.69 -23.89
N LEU A 142 -1.59 -2.35 -22.76
CA LEU A 142 -2.78 -2.12 -21.93
C LEU A 142 -2.84 -0.67 -21.40
N ARG A 143 -1.70 -0.09 -21.02
CA ARG A 143 -1.62 1.31 -20.59
C ARG A 143 -2.04 2.27 -21.69
N ILE A 144 -1.59 2.08 -22.93
CA ILE A 144 -1.96 2.94 -24.05
C ILE A 144 -3.46 2.83 -24.35
N ILE A 145 -4.02 1.62 -24.31
CA ILE A 145 -5.47 1.42 -24.47
C ILE A 145 -6.25 2.13 -23.35
N TYR A 146 -5.77 2.02 -22.11
CA TYR A 146 -6.36 2.75 -20.99
C TYR A 146 -6.31 4.27 -21.18
N HIS A 147 -5.21 4.80 -21.72
CA HIS A 147 -5.11 6.22 -22.08
C HIS A 147 -6.08 6.59 -23.20
N MET A 148 -6.22 5.76 -24.25
CA MET A 148 -7.20 5.98 -25.32
C MET A 148 -8.62 6.07 -24.77
N ILE A 149 -8.96 5.28 -23.74
CA ILE A 149 -10.27 5.33 -23.07
C ILE A 149 -10.40 6.57 -22.18
N THR A 150 -9.43 6.82 -21.31
CA THR A 150 -9.58 7.74 -20.17
C THR A 150 -9.11 9.16 -20.40
N TRP A 151 -8.08 9.37 -21.23
CA TRP A 151 -7.52 10.70 -21.43
C TRP A 151 -8.46 11.64 -22.18
N PRO A 152 -8.35 12.96 -21.97
CA PRO A 152 -9.12 13.94 -22.73
C PRO A 152 -8.88 13.83 -24.25
N ARG A 153 -9.85 14.32 -25.04
CA ARG A 153 -9.75 14.37 -26.50
C ARG A 153 -8.59 15.20 -27.02
N THR A 154 -8.18 16.23 -26.27
CA THR A 154 -6.99 17.05 -26.57
C THR A 154 -5.73 16.21 -26.59
N ASP A 155 -5.66 15.20 -25.73
CA ASP A 155 -4.47 14.39 -25.51
C ASP A 155 -4.52 13.09 -26.32
N GLY A 156 -5.55 12.92 -27.16
CA GLY A 156 -5.75 11.75 -28.01
C GLY A 156 -6.51 10.59 -27.36
N GLY A 157 -7.31 10.84 -26.32
CA GLY A 157 -8.23 9.87 -25.72
C GLY A 157 -9.72 10.21 -25.93
N VAL A 158 -10.63 9.39 -25.39
CA VAL A 158 -12.08 9.61 -25.47
C VAL A 158 -12.61 10.52 -24.34
N GLY A 159 -11.95 10.47 -23.18
CA GLY A 159 -12.32 11.22 -21.98
C GLY A 159 -13.34 10.50 -21.11
N ILE A 160 -13.31 9.15 -21.08
CA ILE A 160 -14.18 8.35 -20.23
C ILE A 160 -13.56 8.26 -18.84
N THR A 161 -14.14 8.97 -17.88
CA THR A 161 -13.78 8.86 -16.46
C THR A 161 -14.94 8.18 -15.72
N PRO A 162 -14.74 6.98 -15.16
CA PRO A 162 -15.80 6.27 -14.43
C PRO A 162 -16.44 7.15 -13.35
N LYS A 163 -17.76 7.03 -13.18
CA LYS A 163 -18.57 7.75 -12.17
C LYS A 163 -18.52 9.28 -12.26
N TYR A 164 -17.98 9.86 -13.33
CA TYR A 164 -17.78 11.32 -13.43
C TYR A 164 -18.52 11.96 -14.61
N GLY A 165 -19.23 13.06 -14.31
CA GLY A 165 -19.91 13.90 -15.29
C GLY A 165 -20.79 13.12 -16.26
N ASP A 166 -20.45 13.22 -17.54
CA ASP A 166 -21.11 12.60 -18.68
C ASP A 166 -21.06 11.06 -18.71
N TRP A 167 -20.31 10.43 -17.81
CA TRP A 167 -20.09 8.97 -17.75
C TRP A 167 -20.49 8.37 -16.39
N LYS A 168 -21.50 8.95 -15.73
CA LYS A 168 -22.01 8.52 -14.42
C LYS A 168 -22.40 7.03 -14.35
N HIS A 169 -22.87 6.43 -15.45
CA HIS A 169 -23.27 5.02 -15.51
C HIS A 169 -22.08 4.07 -15.77
N VAL A 170 -20.90 4.60 -16.10
CA VAL A 170 -19.68 3.79 -16.20
C VAL A 170 -19.16 3.57 -14.78
N GLU A 171 -19.27 2.34 -14.30
CA GLU A 171 -18.91 1.98 -12.93
C GLU A 171 -17.40 1.72 -12.79
N ALA A 172 -16.82 0.96 -13.72
CA ALA A 172 -15.42 0.56 -13.69
C ALA A 172 -14.88 0.27 -15.09
N VAL A 173 -13.57 0.43 -15.26
CA VAL A 173 -12.81 0.08 -16.47
C VAL A 173 -11.58 -0.68 -16.03
N PHE A 174 -11.49 -1.97 -16.37
CA PHE A 174 -10.38 -2.83 -15.92
C PHE A 174 -9.96 -3.82 -17.01
N PRO A 175 -8.66 -4.17 -17.09
CA PRO A 175 -8.18 -5.25 -17.92
C PRO A 175 -8.48 -6.61 -17.30
N LEU A 176 -8.49 -7.68 -18.10
CA LEU A 176 -8.69 -9.04 -17.60
C LEU A 176 -7.38 -9.72 -17.18
N HIS A 177 -7.47 -10.59 -16.19
CA HIS A 177 -6.39 -11.49 -15.78
C HIS A 177 -6.13 -12.61 -16.78
N ASP A 178 -4.86 -12.96 -16.94
CA ASP A 178 -4.43 -14.19 -17.61
C ASP A 178 -4.24 -15.29 -16.57
N LYS A 179 -5.24 -16.18 -16.46
CA LYS A 179 -5.28 -17.18 -15.38
C LYS A 179 -4.20 -18.24 -15.48
N ASP A 180 -3.80 -18.61 -16.69
CA ASP A 180 -2.82 -19.68 -16.89
C ASP A 180 -1.44 -19.19 -16.48
N VAL A 181 -1.09 -17.96 -16.86
CA VAL A 181 0.15 -17.32 -16.44
C VAL A 181 0.15 -17.03 -14.93
N ASN A 182 -0.95 -16.51 -14.38
CA ASN A 182 -1.04 -16.28 -12.94
C ASN A 182 -0.82 -17.58 -12.15
N LYS A 183 -1.39 -18.69 -12.61
CA LYS A 183 -1.21 -20.01 -11.98
C LYS A 183 0.25 -20.47 -12.05
N GLU A 184 0.90 -20.32 -13.19
CA GLU A 184 2.32 -20.65 -13.36
C GLU A 184 3.21 -19.82 -12.43
N TRP A 185 3.00 -18.49 -12.38
CA TRP A 185 3.79 -17.58 -11.54
C TRP A 185 3.62 -17.90 -10.06
N ILE A 186 2.39 -18.18 -9.60
CA ILE A 186 2.14 -18.60 -8.21
C ILE A 186 2.92 -19.89 -7.90
N MET A 187 2.95 -20.85 -8.81
CA MET A 187 3.65 -22.13 -8.62
C MET A 187 5.18 -21.99 -8.67
N ASP A 188 5.71 -21.12 -9.52
CA ASP A 188 7.16 -20.88 -9.63
C ASP A 188 7.69 -20.10 -8.42
N TRP A 189 7.01 -19.00 -8.04
CA TRP A 189 7.50 -18.11 -6.98
C TRP A 189 7.31 -18.66 -5.58
N SER A 190 6.35 -19.57 -5.39
CA SER A 190 6.24 -20.31 -4.13
C SER A 190 7.45 -21.22 -3.86
N ARG A 191 8.24 -21.58 -4.90
CA ARG A 191 9.44 -22.42 -4.77
C ARG A 191 10.73 -21.62 -4.61
N LYS A 192 10.77 -20.39 -5.11
CA LYS A 192 11.94 -19.51 -5.01
C LYS A 192 12.04 -18.92 -3.61
N THR A 193 13.25 -18.71 -3.08
CA THR A 193 13.46 -17.99 -1.81
C THR A 193 13.60 -16.48 -2.05
N LEU A 194 14.39 -16.10 -3.04
CA LEU A 194 14.57 -14.74 -3.53
C LEU A 194 14.08 -14.66 -4.98
N LEU A 195 13.36 -13.59 -5.32
CA LEU A 195 13.01 -13.27 -6.69
C LEU A 195 14.25 -12.76 -7.43
N SER A 196 14.42 -13.25 -8.66
CA SER A 196 15.49 -12.77 -9.55
C SER A 196 15.13 -11.40 -10.13
N ARG A 197 16.13 -10.69 -10.66
CA ARG A 197 15.88 -9.43 -11.39
C ARG A 197 14.95 -9.62 -12.59
N HIS A 198 15.03 -10.79 -13.24
CA HIS A 198 14.18 -11.15 -14.36
C HIS A 198 12.72 -11.32 -13.92
N ASP A 199 12.47 -11.95 -12.77
CA ASP A 199 11.10 -12.10 -12.23
C ASP A 199 10.46 -10.72 -11.96
N LEU A 200 11.22 -9.77 -11.39
CA LEU A 200 10.74 -8.40 -11.15
C LEU A 200 10.48 -7.62 -12.45
N ASP A 201 11.32 -7.81 -13.48
CA ASP A 201 11.09 -7.20 -14.79
C ASP A 201 9.85 -7.80 -15.49
N GLN A 202 9.51 -9.08 -15.25
CA GLN A 202 8.27 -9.67 -15.74
C GLN A 202 7.03 -9.05 -15.07
N ILE A 203 7.07 -8.80 -13.75
CA ILE A 203 5.99 -8.07 -13.04
C ILE A 203 5.76 -6.73 -13.72
N ARG A 204 6.84 -5.99 -13.97
CA ARG A 204 6.78 -4.70 -14.64
C ARG A 204 6.14 -4.85 -16.03
N ALA A 205 6.60 -5.82 -16.82
CA ALA A 205 6.15 -6.00 -18.19
C ALA A 205 4.66 -6.36 -18.31
N ARG A 206 4.03 -6.91 -17.26
CA ARG A 206 2.59 -7.29 -17.27
C ARG A 206 1.68 -6.44 -16.41
N LEU A 207 2.10 -6.06 -15.21
CA LEU A 207 1.28 -5.31 -14.24
C LEU A 207 1.64 -3.82 -14.18
N GLY A 208 2.75 -3.42 -14.78
CA GLY A 208 3.22 -2.03 -14.83
C GLY A 208 4.19 -1.66 -13.71
N GLU A 209 4.81 -0.49 -13.86
CA GLU A 209 5.91 -0.05 -12.99
C GLU A 209 5.46 0.23 -11.55
N ARG A 210 4.25 0.75 -11.31
CA ARG A 210 3.78 1.04 -9.94
C ARG A 210 3.75 -0.21 -9.06
N VAL A 211 3.25 -1.33 -9.61
CA VAL A 211 3.23 -2.63 -8.91
C VAL A 211 4.65 -3.20 -8.83
N ALA A 212 5.47 -3.07 -9.87
CA ALA A 212 6.84 -3.57 -9.85
C ALA A 212 7.73 -2.85 -8.82
N PHE A 213 7.55 -1.54 -8.61
CA PHE A 213 8.25 -0.79 -7.56
C PHE A 213 7.94 -1.36 -6.17
N TYR A 214 6.69 -1.75 -5.91
CA TYR A 214 6.29 -2.38 -4.66
C TYR A 214 7.03 -3.70 -4.41
N PHE A 215 6.93 -4.66 -5.35
CA PHE A 215 7.61 -5.95 -5.20
C PHE A 215 9.13 -5.82 -5.13
N THR A 216 9.71 -4.87 -5.87
CA THR A 216 11.15 -4.60 -5.80
C THR A 216 11.55 -4.00 -4.46
N PHE A 217 10.73 -3.10 -3.90
CA PHE A 217 10.93 -2.55 -2.55
C PHE A 217 10.83 -3.65 -1.49
N LEU A 218 9.78 -4.47 -1.54
CA LEU A 218 9.57 -5.56 -0.60
C LEU A 218 10.71 -6.58 -0.63
N GLN A 219 11.16 -6.97 -1.82
CA GLN A 219 12.32 -7.85 -2.01
C GLN A 219 13.62 -7.22 -1.47
N ALA A 220 13.84 -5.92 -1.69
CA ALA A 220 14.99 -5.20 -1.15
C ALA A 220 14.94 -5.11 0.38
N TYR A 221 13.77 -4.83 0.95
CA TYR A 221 13.55 -4.77 2.38
C TYR A 221 13.72 -6.12 3.06
N PHE A 222 13.16 -7.19 2.48
CA PHE A 222 13.37 -8.58 2.91
C PHE A 222 14.86 -8.94 2.93
N THR A 223 15.60 -8.61 1.86
CA THR A 223 17.04 -8.91 1.78
C THR A 223 17.85 -8.10 2.81
N PHE A 224 17.49 -6.83 3.02
CA PHE A 224 18.10 -5.98 4.03
C PHE A 224 17.92 -6.54 5.44
N LEU A 225 16.73 -7.08 5.77
CA LEU A 225 16.40 -7.62 7.09
C LEU A 225 17.27 -8.81 7.52
N ILE A 226 17.96 -9.48 6.60
CA ILE A 226 18.86 -10.62 6.92
C ILE A 226 19.95 -10.18 7.91
N PHE A 227 20.58 -9.02 7.68
CA PHE A 227 21.65 -8.52 8.56
C PHE A 227 21.11 -8.12 9.95
N PRO A 228 20.10 -7.24 10.08
CA PRO A 228 19.50 -6.90 11.37
C PRO A 228 18.92 -8.11 12.10
N ALA A 229 18.41 -9.12 11.41
CA ALA A 229 17.91 -10.34 12.03
C ALA A 229 19.04 -11.17 12.65
N ALA A 230 20.10 -11.44 11.89
CA ALA A 230 21.26 -12.17 12.39
C ALA A 230 21.93 -11.44 13.58
N PHE A 231 22.13 -10.13 13.43
CA PHE A 231 22.72 -9.29 14.48
C PHE A 231 21.81 -9.18 15.70
N GLY A 232 20.50 -9.03 15.50
CA GLY A 232 19.51 -8.98 16.57
C GLY A 232 19.43 -10.27 17.38
N VAL A 233 19.50 -11.43 16.72
CA VAL A 233 19.61 -12.74 17.41
C VAL A 233 20.89 -12.83 18.24
N ALA A 234 22.02 -12.39 17.70
CA ALA A 234 23.29 -12.37 18.43
C ALA A 234 23.24 -11.44 19.65
N CYS A 235 22.72 -10.22 19.50
CA CYS A 235 22.55 -9.29 20.62
C CYS A 235 21.56 -9.81 21.67
N TRP A 236 20.45 -10.43 21.24
CA TRP A 236 19.49 -11.05 22.16
C TRP A 236 20.14 -12.16 22.99
N ALA A 237 20.99 -12.98 22.37
CA ALA A 237 21.68 -14.09 23.05
C ALA A 237 22.85 -13.63 23.95
N LEU A 238 23.56 -12.56 23.58
CA LEU A 238 24.82 -12.15 24.22
C LEU A 238 24.73 -10.89 25.09
N LEU A 239 23.94 -9.89 24.67
CA LEU A 239 23.92 -8.54 25.26
C LEU A 239 22.63 -8.23 26.01
N GLY A 240 21.58 -9.04 25.83
CA GLY A 240 20.29 -8.83 26.47
C GLY A 240 19.47 -7.69 25.85
N GLN A 241 18.51 -7.18 26.62
CA GLN A 241 17.57 -6.12 26.21
C GLN A 241 18.21 -4.73 26.37
N PHE A 242 17.74 -3.74 25.61
CA PHE A 242 18.19 -2.34 25.70
C PHE A 242 19.70 -2.12 25.53
N SER A 243 20.37 -2.98 24.75
CA SER A 243 21.79 -2.82 24.44
C SER A 243 22.05 -1.56 23.60
N VAL A 244 22.97 -0.70 24.09
CA VAL A 244 23.47 0.48 23.37
C VAL A 244 24.04 0.08 22.01
N VAL A 245 24.79 -1.02 21.97
CA VAL A 245 25.42 -1.54 20.75
C VAL A 245 24.35 -1.90 19.73
N TYR A 246 23.28 -2.58 20.16
CA TYR A 246 22.18 -2.93 19.28
C TYR A 246 21.47 -1.69 18.73
N ALA A 247 21.14 -0.72 19.59
CA ALA A 247 20.42 0.49 19.18
C ALA A 247 21.21 1.31 18.14
N VAL A 248 22.52 1.50 18.34
CA VAL A 248 23.38 2.22 17.40
C VAL A 248 23.45 1.51 16.05
N VAL A 249 23.73 0.19 16.05
CA VAL A 249 23.83 -0.58 14.80
C VAL A 249 22.48 -0.64 14.08
N ASN A 250 21.37 -0.81 14.79
CA ASN A 250 20.04 -0.82 14.20
C ASN A 250 19.67 0.54 13.59
N SER A 251 19.91 1.66 14.29
CA SER A 251 19.68 3.00 13.73
C SER A 251 20.53 3.27 12.49
N LEU A 252 21.80 2.86 12.50
CA LEU A 252 22.66 2.95 11.32
C LEU A 252 22.16 2.06 10.18
N ALA A 253 21.73 0.83 10.47
CA ALA A 253 21.19 -0.08 9.48
C ALA A 253 19.91 0.51 8.83
N CYS A 254 18.98 1.05 9.61
CA CYS A 254 17.79 1.73 9.10
C CYS A 254 18.15 2.92 8.20
N LEU A 255 19.12 3.75 8.58
CA LEU A 255 19.59 4.87 7.76
C LEU A 255 20.21 4.38 6.43
N VAL A 256 21.08 3.37 6.51
CA VAL A 256 21.71 2.76 5.34
C VAL A 256 20.67 2.19 4.38
N PHE A 257 19.63 1.53 4.90
CA PHE A 257 18.55 1.00 4.07
C PHE A 257 17.79 2.11 3.32
N VAL A 258 17.43 3.20 4.00
CA VAL A 258 16.71 4.31 3.37
C VAL A 258 17.56 4.95 2.26
N GLU A 259 18.83 5.21 2.50
CA GLU A 259 19.73 5.78 1.50
C GLU A 259 20.07 4.80 0.36
N PHE A 260 20.18 3.50 0.67
CA PHE A 260 20.32 2.45 -0.33
C PHE A 260 19.10 2.41 -1.25
N TRP A 261 17.89 2.43 -0.69
CA TRP A 261 16.66 2.41 -1.48
C TRP A 261 16.51 3.67 -2.34
N LYS A 262 16.84 4.86 -1.82
CA LYS A 262 16.87 6.09 -2.64
C LYS A 262 17.76 5.93 -3.88
N ARG A 263 18.93 5.30 -3.74
CA ARG A 263 19.82 5.02 -4.87
C ARG A 263 19.24 3.96 -5.81
N GLN A 264 18.70 2.89 -5.26
CA GLN A 264 18.08 1.81 -6.04
C GLN A 264 16.88 2.32 -6.85
N GLU A 265 16.05 3.19 -6.29
CA GLU A 265 14.93 3.83 -6.98
C GLU A 265 15.40 4.66 -8.18
N VAL A 266 16.53 5.37 -8.05
CA VAL A 266 17.12 6.13 -9.16
C VAL A 266 17.60 5.20 -10.28
N ASP A 267 18.24 4.08 -9.94
CA ASP A 267 18.63 3.06 -10.92
C ASP A 267 17.40 2.48 -11.64
N LEU A 268 16.37 2.09 -10.89
CA LEU A 268 15.14 1.52 -11.43
C LEU A 268 14.40 2.49 -12.34
N LYS A 269 14.21 3.76 -11.96
CA LYS A 269 13.48 4.71 -12.80
C LYS A 269 14.22 5.08 -14.09
N LEU A 270 15.56 4.99 -14.10
CA LEU A 270 16.36 5.14 -15.31
C LEU A 270 16.29 3.89 -16.18
N ARG A 271 16.53 2.70 -15.60
CA ARG A 271 16.47 1.41 -16.30
C ARG A 271 15.09 1.14 -16.90
N TRP A 272 14.04 1.47 -16.16
CA TRP A 272 12.66 1.31 -16.59
C TRP A 272 12.15 2.48 -17.45
N GLN A 273 12.98 3.51 -17.70
CA GLN A 273 12.62 4.67 -18.52
C GLN A 273 11.31 5.34 -18.06
N VAL A 274 11.20 5.56 -16.75
CA VAL A 274 10.05 6.21 -16.12
C VAL A 274 10.41 7.46 -15.34
N LYS A 275 11.70 7.84 -15.29
CA LYS A 275 12.15 9.07 -14.65
C LYS A 275 11.37 10.29 -15.14
N GLY A 276 10.73 11.02 -14.23
CA GLY A 276 10.00 12.24 -14.58
C GLY A 276 8.63 11.98 -15.22
N VAL A 277 8.09 10.76 -15.09
CA VAL A 277 6.78 10.42 -15.65
C VAL A 277 5.64 11.26 -15.08
N SER A 278 5.80 11.85 -13.90
CA SER A 278 4.83 12.76 -13.29
C SER A 278 4.46 13.96 -14.19
N ALA A 279 5.39 14.45 -15.00
CA ALA A 279 5.18 15.59 -15.89
C ALA A 279 4.23 15.29 -17.07
N ILE A 280 4.13 14.01 -17.47
CA ILE A 280 3.36 13.59 -18.66
C ILE A 280 2.01 12.95 -18.33
N LYS A 281 1.60 13.01 -17.07
CA LYS A 281 0.34 12.45 -16.62
C LYS A 281 -0.81 13.39 -16.95
N ALA A 282 -1.95 12.81 -17.32
CA ALA A 282 -3.15 13.58 -17.60
C ALA A 282 -3.59 14.37 -16.37
N LYS A 283 -4.08 15.59 -16.61
CA LYS A 283 -4.65 16.43 -15.56
C LYS A 283 -5.96 15.82 -15.05
N ARG A 284 -6.21 15.94 -13.76
CA ARG A 284 -7.46 15.51 -13.13
C ARG A 284 -8.62 16.32 -13.69
N ARG A 285 -9.76 15.66 -13.90
CA ARG A 285 -10.97 16.33 -14.39
C ARG A 285 -11.50 17.41 -13.43
N GLN A 286 -11.24 17.24 -12.12
CA GLN A 286 -11.63 18.17 -11.06
C GLN A 286 -10.72 19.40 -10.94
N PHE A 287 -9.57 19.41 -11.63
CA PHE A 287 -8.59 20.47 -11.49
C PHE A 287 -9.15 21.82 -11.97
N LYS A 288 -9.12 22.82 -11.10
CA LYS A 288 -9.52 24.20 -11.39
C LYS A 288 -8.28 25.06 -11.63
N HIS A 289 -8.21 25.77 -12.74
CA HIS A 289 -7.09 26.64 -13.05
C HIS A 289 -7.42 28.09 -12.71
N ASP A 290 -6.39 28.85 -12.31
CA ASP A 290 -6.53 30.30 -12.07
C ASP A 290 -6.21 31.09 -13.33
N LYS A 291 -5.24 30.61 -14.12
CA LYS A 291 -4.70 31.29 -15.30
C LYS A 291 -4.27 30.28 -16.37
N GLU A 292 -4.38 30.70 -17.63
CA GLU A 292 -3.76 30.01 -18.76
C GLU A 292 -2.43 30.67 -19.08
N VAL A 293 -1.36 29.89 -19.15
CA VAL A 293 0.01 30.37 -19.43
C VAL A 293 0.58 29.54 -20.58
N ILE A 294 1.38 30.16 -21.45
CA ILE A 294 2.14 29.44 -22.46
C ILE A 294 3.42 28.93 -21.80
N ASP A 295 3.62 27.62 -21.82
CA ASP A 295 4.84 27.03 -21.28
C ASP A 295 6.06 27.49 -22.06
N SER A 296 7.08 27.97 -21.35
CA SER A 296 8.34 28.44 -21.94
C SER A 296 9.14 27.32 -22.62
N VAL A 297 8.94 26.06 -22.21
CA VAL A 297 9.69 24.91 -22.74
C VAL A 297 8.97 24.30 -23.93
N THR A 298 7.69 23.95 -23.77
CA THR A 298 6.92 23.25 -24.81
C THR A 298 6.21 24.20 -25.79
N GLY A 299 5.98 25.46 -25.41
CA GLY A 299 5.14 26.39 -26.17
C GLY A 299 3.63 26.06 -26.10
N GLU A 300 3.24 25.05 -25.33
CA GLU A 300 1.84 24.64 -25.18
C GLU A 300 1.09 25.55 -24.20
N LYS A 301 -0.22 25.71 -24.41
CA LYS A 301 -1.09 26.41 -23.44
C LYS A 301 -1.34 25.48 -22.25
N ILE A 302 -0.73 25.80 -21.12
CA ILE A 302 -0.91 25.08 -19.86
C ILE A 302 -1.86 25.82 -18.92
N LEU A 303 -2.78 25.05 -18.36
CA LEU A 303 -3.65 25.47 -17.26
C LEU A 303 -2.87 25.41 -15.94
N VAL A 304 -2.71 26.54 -15.26
CA VAL A 304 -1.89 26.68 -14.04
C VAL A 304 -2.73 27.17 -12.86
N PHE A 305 -2.40 26.65 -11.68
CA PHE A 305 -2.95 27.10 -10.40
C PHE A 305 -1.84 27.74 -9.56
N SER A 306 -2.14 28.85 -8.86
CA SER A 306 -1.13 29.62 -8.11
C SER A 306 -0.49 28.79 -7.00
N THR A 307 0.83 28.59 -7.07
CA THR A 307 1.61 27.85 -6.06
C THR A 307 1.53 28.51 -4.68
N LYS A 308 1.49 29.85 -4.61
CA LYS A 308 1.34 30.58 -3.33
C LYS A 308 -0.01 30.30 -2.68
N THR A 309 -1.08 30.29 -3.48
CA THR A 309 -2.42 29.95 -3.01
C THR A 309 -2.45 28.51 -2.52
N ARG A 310 -1.86 27.56 -3.28
CA ARG A 310 -1.76 26.16 -2.87
C ARG A 310 -1.02 26.02 -1.54
N LEU A 311 0.12 26.69 -1.37
CA LEU A 311 0.91 26.65 -0.14
C LEU A 311 0.12 27.18 1.06
N LEU A 312 -0.60 28.30 0.91
CA LEU A 312 -1.46 28.84 1.96
C LEU A 312 -2.59 27.86 2.34
N ARG A 313 -3.17 27.14 1.37
CA ARG A 313 -4.16 26.10 1.64
C ARG A 313 -3.54 24.89 2.35
N GLN A 314 -2.34 24.48 1.96
CA GLN A 314 -1.60 23.38 2.59
C GLN A 314 -1.28 23.67 4.07
N LEU A 315 -1.16 24.94 4.51
CA LEU A 315 -0.98 25.26 5.93
C LEU A 315 -2.12 24.72 6.82
N LEU A 316 -3.31 24.52 6.27
CA LEU A 316 -4.45 23.93 6.97
C LEU A 316 -4.22 22.44 7.34
N GLN A 317 -3.17 21.79 6.81
CA GLN A 317 -2.74 20.46 7.24
C GLN A 317 -2.20 20.44 8.67
N VAL A 318 -1.66 21.56 9.18
CA VAL A 318 -1.12 21.65 10.55
C VAL A 318 -2.23 21.56 11.61
N PRO A 319 -3.30 22.40 11.56
CA PRO A 319 -4.42 22.24 12.48
C PRO A 319 -5.18 20.92 12.26
N PHE A 320 -5.22 20.38 11.03
CA PHE A 320 -5.73 19.02 10.79
C PHE A 320 -4.92 17.96 11.55
N ALA A 321 -3.59 17.98 11.45
CA ALA A 321 -2.73 17.05 12.18
C ALA A 321 -2.89 17.19 13.70
N LEU A 322 -2.99 18.43 14.21
CA LEU A 322 -3.26 18.67 15.63
C LEU A 322 -4.63 18.12 16.07
N ALA A 323 -5.68 18.34 15.27
CA ALA A 323 -7.01 17.81 15.53
C ALA A 323 -7.01 16.27 15.52
N ALA A 324 -6.27 15.63 14.62
CA ALA A 324 -6.10 14.19 14.59
C ALA A 324 -5.40 13.65 15.84
N VAL A 325 -4.29 14.29 16.26
CA VAL A 325 -3.57 13.94 17.51
C VAL A 325 -4.49 14.09 18.72
N LEU A 326 -5.29 15.17 18.79
CA LEU A 326 -6.23 15.36 19.88
C LEU A 326 -7.34 14.31 19.86
N ALA A 327 -8.01 14.09 18.73
CA ALA A 327 -9.14 13.18 18.64
C ALA A 327 -8.75 11.71 18.88
N LEU A 328 -7.76 11.21 18.14
CA LEU A 328 -7.31 9.82 18.27
C LEU A 328 -6.45 9.63 19.52
N GLY A 329 -5.60 10.60 19.85
CA GLY A 329 -4.70 10.49 21.00
C GLY A 329 -5.44 10.52 22.34
N THR A 330 -6.48 11.34 22.49
CA THR A 330 -7.31 11.32 23.70
C THR A 330 -8.07 10.01 23.85
N LEU A 331 -8.65 9.48 22.76
CA LEU A 331 -9.32 8.17 22.77
C LEU A 331 -8.34 7.06 23.20
N ILE A 332 -7.16 7.00 22.58
CA ILE A 332 -6.15 5.99 22.87
C ILE A 332 -5.67 6.12 24.32
N ALA A 333 -5.35 7.33 24.79
CA ALA A 333 -4.92 7.57 26.17
C ALA A 333 -6.01 7.22 27.19
N PHE A 334 -7.28 7.50 26.87
CA PHE A 334 -8.42 7.13 27.71
C PHE A 334 -8.58 5.62 27.84
N CYS A 335 -8.60 4.90 26.71
CA CYS A 335 -8.66 3.44 26.70
C CYS A 335 -7.45 2.81 27.41
N PHE A 336 -6.26 3.38 27.21
CA PHE A 336 -5.03 2.96 27.89
C PHE A 336 -5.14 3.11 29.41
N GLY A 337 -5.69 4.23 29.90
CA GLY A 337 -5.97 4.44 31.33
C GLY A 337 -6.95 3.41 31.90
N ILE A 338 -8.03 3.10 31.18
CA ILE A 338 -8.98 2.04 31.57
C ILE A 338 -8.27 0.68 31.61
N GLU A 339 -7.45 0.37 30.61
CA GLU A 339 -6.72 -0.89 30.52
C GLU A 339 -5.79 -1.07 31.72
N ILE A 340 -5.02 -0.04 32.09
CA ILE A 340 -4.17 -0.05 33.30
C ILE A 340 -5.03 -0.28 34.55
N PHE A 341 -6.13 0.47 34.71
CA PHE A 341 -6.99 0.33 35.88
C PHE A 341 -7.54 -1.10 36.04
N ILE A 342 -8.05 -1.70 34.96
CA ILE A 342 -8.63 -3.05 35.00
C ILE A 342 -7.55 -4.11 35.22
N SER A 343 -6.40 -3.99 34.55
CA SER A 343 -5.33 -4.99 34.60
C SER A 343 -4.57 -4.98 35.92
N GLU A 344 -4.31 -3.82 36.51
CA GLU A 344 -3.35 -3.67 37.61
C GLU A 344 -4.02 -3.35 38.96
N ILE A 345 -5.16 -2.65 38.96
CA ILE A 345 -5.77 -2.12 40.20
C ILE A 345 -7.02 -2.93 40.58
N TYR A 346 -7.84 -3.29 39.61
CA TYR A 346 -9.09 -4.02 39.83
C TYR A 346 -8.82 -5.50 40.17
N SER A 347 -9.35 -5.98 41.30
CA SER A 347 -9.35 -7.40 41.70
C SER A 347 -10.75 -8.00 41.89
N GLY A 348 -11.79 -7.31 41.44
CA GLY A 348 -13.17 -7.78 41.55
C GLY A 348 -13.52 -8.92 40.59
N PRO A 349 -14.75 -9.46 40.66
CA PRO A 349 -15.22 -10.51 39.77
C PRO A 349 -15.21 -10.04 38.30
N PHE A 350 -15.12 -10.99 37.38
CA PHE A 350 -15.13 -10.78 35.92
C PHE A 350 -13.96 -9.96 35.35
N LYS A 351 -12.86 -9.76 36.08
CA LYS A 351 -11.65 -9.06 35.59
C LYS A 351 -11.22 -9.49 34.18
N ALA A 352 -11.23 -10.79 33.90
CA ALA A 352 -10.86 -11.35 32.59
C ALA A 352 -11.75 -10.85 31.44
N TYR A 353 -13.06 -10.67 31.67
CA TYR A 353 -14.00 -10.15 30.68
C TYR A 353 -13.91 -8.62 30.57
N LEU A 354 -13.78 -7.92 31.70
CA LEU A 354 -13.65 -6.47 31.74
C LEU A 354 -12.38 -5.99 31.01
N ALA A 355 -11.31 -6.80 31.00
CA ALA A 355 -10.07 -6.49 30.28
C ALA A 355 -10.26 -6.30 28.76
N PHE A 356 -11.34 -6.80 28.18
CA PHE A 356 -11.66 -6.59 26.76
C PHE A 356 -12.37 -5.26 26.47
N ILE A 357 -12.87 -4.54 27.48
CA ILE A 357 -13.61 -3.27 27.29
C ILE A 357 -12.80 -2.24 26.50
N PRO A 358 -11.54 -1.91 26.85
CA PRO A 358 -10.73 -0.96 26.07
C PRO A 358 -10.57 -1.40 24.62
N THR A 359 -10.31 -2.69 24.39
CA THR A 359 -10.13 -3.28 23.06
C THR A 359 -11.41 -3.15 22.22
N VAL A 360 -12.58 -3.40 22.79
CA VAL A 360 -13.88 -3.23 22.11
C VAL A 360 -14.10 -1.76 21.75
N ILE A 361 -13.84 -0.84 22.67
CA ILE A 361 -13.99 0.61 22.42
C ILE A 361 -13.05 1.04 21.28
N LEU A 362 -11.76 0.65 21.33
CA LEU A 362 -10.79 0.99 20.29
C LEU A 362 -11.19 0.40 18.94
N SER A 363 -11.60 -0.87 18.91
CA SER A 363 -11.98 -1.58 17.68
C SER A 363 -13.20 -0.97 16.98
N LEU A 364 -14.11 -0.33 17.72
CA LEU A 364 -15.29 0.35 17.17
C LEU A 364 -15.02 1.83 16.85
N MET A 365 -14.35 2.53 17.76
CA MET A 365 -14.21 3.99 17.68
C MET A 365 -13.05 4.42 16.78
N VAL A 366 -11.92 3.69 16.75
CA VAL A 366 -10.77 4.05 15.90
C VAL A 366 -11.14 4.05 14.41
N PRO A 367 -11.81 3.02 13.85
CA PRO A 367 -12.23 3.05 12.45
C PRO A 367 -13.24 4.17 12.16
N THR A 368 -14.15 4.44 13.09
CA THR A 368 -15.17 5.49 12.95
C THR A 368 -14.53 6.88 12.88
N ILE A 369 -13.67 7.22 13.85
CA ILE A 369 -12.98 8.51 13.90
C ILE A 369 -12.01 8.63 12.71
N SER A 370 -11.25 7.58 12.41
CA SER A 370 -10.33 7.58 11.27
C SER A 370 -11.06 7.75 9.94
N GLY A 371 -12.25 7.16 9.79
CA GLY A 371 -13.10 7.35 8.61
C GLY A 371 -13.58 8.80 8.45
N ILE A 372 -14.01 9.44 9.55
CA ILE A 372 -14.38 10.87 9.58
C ILE A 372 -13.17 11.75 9.24
N LEU A 373 -12.02 11.50 9.86
CA LEU A 373 -10.79 12.27 9.60
C LEU A 373 -10.26 12.06 8.18
N THR A 374 -10.40 10.85 7.62
CA THR A 374 -10.03 10.56 6.23
C THR A 374 -10.95 11.33 5.28
N LYS A 375 -12.26 11.40 5.55
CA LYS A 375 -13.17 12.23 4.76
C LYS A 375 -12.77 13.72 4.80
N ILE A 376 -12.45 14.25 5.98
CA ILE A 376 -11.94 15.62 6.12
C ILE A 376 -10.63 15.80 5.36
N ALA A 377 -9.72 14.81 5.40
CA ALA A 377 -8.46 14.84 4.66
C ALA A 377 -8.70 14.85 3.13
N THR A 378 -9.68 14.09 2.64
CA THR A 378 -10.10 14.10 1.23
C THR A 378 -10.63 15.48 0.83
N GLU A 379 -11.56 16.05 1.61
CA GLU A 379 -12.12 17.39 1.35
C GLU A 379 -11.04 18.48 1.39
N LEU A 380 -10.09 18.37 2.33
CA LEU A 380 -8.94 19.27 2.41
C LEU A 380 -8.02 19.15 1.20
N THR A 381 -7.77 17.93 0.72
CA THR A 381 -6.91 17.69 -0.44
C THR A 381 -7.61 18.12 -1.74
N ASP A 382 -8.94 18.02 -1.82
CA ASP A 382 -9.73 18.60 -2.91
C ASP A 382 -9.65 20.13 -2.90
N TYR A 383 -9.66 20.75 -1.71
CA TYR A 383 -9.45 22.18 -1.55
C TYR A 383 -8.04 22.63 -1.98
N GLU A 384 -7.00 21.82 -1.75
CA GLU A 384 -5.62 22.07 -2.21
C GLU A 384 -5.47 22.05 -3.75
N ASN A 385 -6.40 21.42 -4.48
CA ASN A 385 -6.53 21.49 -5.94
C ASN A 385 -5.24 21.10 -6.71
N TYR A 386 -4.89 19.82 -6.61
CA TYR A 386 -3.76 19.23 -7.34
C TYR A 386 -4.09 18.96 -8.82
N GLU A 387 -3.09 19.15 -9.67
CA GLU A 387 -3.17 19.01 -11.13
C GLU A 387 -3.32 17.57 -11.59
N THR A 388 -2.49 16.66 -11.06
CA THR A 388 -2.42 15.24 -11.45
C THR A 388 -2.99 14.34 -10.37
N GLN A 389 -3.50 13.16 -10.73
CA GLN A 389 -4.01 12.19 -9.75
C GLN A 389 -2.94 11.73 -8.77
N ASP A 390 -1.70 11.48 -9.21
CA ASP A 390 -0.66 11.02 -8.28
C ASP A 390 -0.25 12.09 -7.26
N SER A 391 -0.13 13.36 -7.66
CA SER A 391 0.15 14.44 -6.69
C SER A 391 -0.96 14.57 -5.65
N TYR A 392 -2.22 14.34 -6.05
CA TYR A 392 -3.35 14.29 -5.13
C TYR A 392 -3.23 13.10 -4.17
N ASP A 393 -2.98 11.90 -4.70
CA ASP A 393 -2.86 10.67 -3.92
C ASP A 393 -1.69 10.75 -2.94
N VAL A 394 -0.54 11.31 -3.35
CA VAL A 394 0.63 11.60 -2.51
C VAL A 394 0.25 12.48 -1.33
N ALA A 395 -0.40 13.62 -1.58
CA ALA A 395 -0.80 14.55 -0.53
C ALA A 395 -1.87 13.98 0.42
N LEU A 396 -2.80 13.18 -0.10
CA LEU A 396 -3.82 12.49 0.70
C LEU A 396 -3.16 11.43 1.59
N THR A 397 -2.23 10.65 1.04
CA THR A 397 -1.50 9.60 1.75
C THR A 397 -0.66 10.17 2.89
N GLN A 398 -0.04 11.34 2.72
CA GLN A 398 0.68 12.03 3.80
C GLN A 398 -0.25 12.40 4.96
N LYS A 399 -1.48 12.87 4.68
CA LYS A 399 -2.48 13.17 5.72
C LYS A 399 -2.95 11.89 6.43
N ILE A 400 -3.18 10.82 5.67
CA ILE A 400 -3.57 9.50 6.19
C ILE A 400 -2.41 8.88 7.02
N PHE A 401 -1.15 9.11 6.64
CA PHE A 401 0.01 8.66 7.40
C PHE A 401 0.04 9.20 8.83
N VAL A 402 -0.37 10.46 9.06
CA VAL A 402 -0.50 11.02 10.42
C VAL A 402 -1.47 10.19 11.26
N LEU A 403 -2.62 9.81 10.69
CA LEU A 403 -3.61 8.98 11.39
C LEU A 403 -3.01 7.60 11.73
N ASN A 404 -2.38 6.97 10.75
CA ASN A 404 -1.75 5.66 10.93
C ASN A 404 -0.61 5.69 11.96
N PHE A 405 0.18 6.77 11.98
CA PHE A 405 1.26 6.95 12.93
C PHE A 405 0.72 6.99 14.36
N ILE A 406 -0.35 7.76 14.60
CA ILE A 406 -1.01 7.86 15.91
C ILE A 406 -1.57 6.50 16.31
N THR A 407 -2.36 5.85 15.45
CA THR A 407 -3.05 4.61 15.80
C THR A 407 -2.10 3.42 15.96
N SER A 408 -0.95 3.42 15.27
CA SER A 408 0.02 2.32 15.35
C SER A 408 1.01 2.50 16.50
N TYR A 409 1.59 3.70 16.66
CA TYR A 409 2.73 3.87 17.57
C TYR A 409 2.38 4.52 18.90
N LEU A 410 1.32 5.33 18.98
CA LEU A 410 0.97 6.03 20.22
C LEU A 410 0.77 5.08 21.42
N PRO A 411 0.12 3.90 21.30
CA PRO A 411 0.01 2.98 22.42
C PRO A 411 1.37 2.54 22.98
N VAL A 412 2.36 2.30 22.10
CA VAL A 412 3.72 1.91 22.51
C VAL A 412 4.48 3.10 23.09
N PHE A 413 4.32 4.30 22.53
CA PHE A 413 4.87 5.54 23.08
C PHE A 413 4.33 5.82 24.50
N LEU A 414 3.02 5.64 24.73
CA LEU A 414 2.41 5.80 26.06
C LEU A 414 2.98 4.79 27.05
N THR A 415 3.16 3.54 26.64
CA THR A 415 3.79 2.54 27.53
C THR A 415 5.24 2.90 27.84
N ALA A 416 6.03 3.24 26.82
CA ALA A 416 7.46 3.49 26.93
C ALA A 416 7.82 4.76 27.69
N PHE A 417 7.10 5.87 27.43
CA PHE A 417 7.49 7.20 27.90
C PHE A 417 6.56 7.77 28.98
N VAL A 418 5.38 7.18 29.20
CA VAL A 418 4.41 7.66 30.19
C VAL A 418 4.21 6.65 31.30
N TYR A 419 3.77 5.43 30.98
CA TYR A 419 3.42 4.42 31.96
C TYR A 419 4.64 3.87 32.69
N VAL A 420 5.56 3.16 32.02
CA VAL A 420 6.69 2.52 32.72
C VAL A 420 7.55 3.51 33.51
N PRO A 421 7.84 4.73 33.01
CA PRO A 421 8.66 5.71 33.74
C PRO A 421 7.94 6.46 34.87
N PHE A 422 6.62 6.68 34.77
CA PHE A 422 5.90 7.60 35.67
C PHE A 422 4.62 7.02 36.30
N ALA A 423 4.38 5.71 36.19
CA ALA A 423 3.16 5.09 36.68
C ALA A 423 2.88 5.36 38.17
N GLN A 424 3.89 5.37 39.05
CA GLN A 424 3.68 5.66 40.48
C GLN A 424 3.07 7.05 40.72
N LYS A 425 3.35 8.02 39.84
CA LYS A 425 2.78 9.36 39.91
C LYS A 425 1.44 9.45 39.22
N ILE A 426 1.22 8.74 38.12
CA ILE A 426 0.01 8.86 37.30
C ILE A 426 -1.14 8.06 37.91
N VAL A 427 -0.87 6.86 38.39
CA VAL A 427 -1.89 5.92 38.86
C VAL A 427 -2.76 6.46 39.99
N PRO A 428 -2.22 7.20 40.98
CA PRO A 428 -3.06 7.86 41.99
C PRO A 428 -4.07 8.85 41.40
N TYR A 429 -3.78 9.49 40.26
CA TYR A 429 -4.73 10.41 39.60
C TYR A 429 -5.72 9.68 38.67
N LEU A 430 -5.50 8.40 38.39
CA LEU A 430 -6.50 7.55 37.73
C LEU A 430 -7.68 7.20 38.67
N ASP A 431 -7.70 7.76 39.90
CA ASP A 431 -8.78 7.70 40.90
C ASP A 431 -10.18 8.12 40.38
N VAL A 432 -10.27 8.80 39.23
CA VAL A 432 -11.57 9.07 38.56
C VAL A 432 -12.35 7.75 38.33
N PHE A 433 -11.64 6.64 38.10
CA PHE A 433 -12.25 5.32 37.94
C PHE A 433 -12.64 4.65 39.27
N HIS A 434 -12.06 5.06 40.41
CA HIS A 434 -12.53 4.68 41.75
C HIS A 434 -13.86 5.35 42.14
N VAL A 435 -14.23 6.47 41.51
CA VAL A 435 -15.54 7.12 41.71
C VAL A 435 -16.63 6.46 40.84
N ALA A 436 -16.27 6.00 39.63
CA ALA A 436 -17.20 5.33 38.71
C ALA A 436 -17.43 3.84 39.06
N ALA A 437 -16.41 3.12 39.54
CA ALA A 437 -16.50 1.68 39.80
C ALA A 437 -17.50 1.28 40.93
N PRO A 438 -17.61 2.00 42.07
CA PRO A 438 -18.59 1.70 43.12
C PRO A 438 -20.04 1.97 42.71
N GLN A 439 -20.27 2.75 41.64
CA GLN A 439 -21.61 2.99 41.11
C GLN A 439 -22.07 1.86 40.19
N LEU A 440 -21.13 1.13 39.56
CA LEU A 440 -21.39 0.02 38.66
C LEU A 440 -21.36 -1.35 39.35
N VAL A 441 -20.68 -1.47 40.49
CA VAL A 441 -20.58 -2.71 41.29
C VAL A 441 -21.44 -2.59 42.55
N SER A 442 -22.44 -3.47 42.67
CA SER A 442 -23.44 -3.49 43.76
C SER A 442 -22.85 -3.36 45.17
N LYS A 443 -23.62 -2.72 46.07
CA LYS A 443 -23.29 -2.30 47.45
C LYS A 443 -22.74 -3.38 48.40
N GLU A 444 -22.65 -4.64 48.01
CA GLU A 444 -22.25 -5.75 48.89
C GLU A 444 -20.85 -6.31 48.61
N GLY A 445 -20.21 -5.97 47.49
CA GLY A 445 -18.87 -6.44 47.14
C GLY A 445 -17.87 -5.31 47.07
N ARG A 446 -17.21 -4.96 48.19
CA ARG A 446 -16.04 -4.07 48.15
C ARG A 446 -14.97 -4.72 47.27
N ALA A 447 -14.86 -4.29 46.01
CA ALA A 447 -13.75 -4.65 45.15
C ALA A 447 -12.46 -4.31 45.91
N ARG A 448 -11.67 -5.34 46.25
CA ARG A 448 -10.40 -5.11 46.96
C ARG A 448 -9.47 -4.42 45.97
N VAL A 449 -8.92 -3.29 46.37
CA VAL A 449 -7.91 -2.59 45.57
C VAL A 449 -6.59 -3.27 45.86
N ALA A 450 -5.96 -3.85 44.84
CA ALA A 450 -4.62 -4.41 45.03
C ALA A 450 -3.61 -3.27 45.19
N GLU A 451 -2.54 -3.51 45.95
CA GLU A 451 -1.42 -2.57 46.01
C GLU A 451 -0.78 -2.48 44.61
N PHE A 452 -0.62 -1.24 44.12
CA PHE A 452 -0.18 -1.00 42.75
C PHE A 452 1.27 -1.48 42.55
N GLN A 453 1.46 -2.41 41.61
CA GLN A 453 2.78 -2.84 41.15
C GLN A 453 2.90 -2.66 39.64
N ILE A 454 4.00 -2.05 39.21
CA ILE A 454 4.24 -1.72 37.80
C ILE A 454 4.62 -2.97 37.04
N ASP A 455 3.91 -3.22 35.94
CA ASP A 455 4.28 -4.28 35.01
C ASP A 455 5.32 -3.79 34.01
N ARG A 456 6.58 -3.95 34.42
CA ARG A 456 7.77 -3.64 33.62
C ARG A 456 7.86 -4.40 32.29
N SER A 457 7.21 -5.57 32.20
CA SER A 457 7.24 -6.40 31.00
C SER A 457 6.16 -6.03 29.96
N ARG A 458 5.27 -5.09 30.29
CA ARG A 458 4.20 -4.61 29.41
C ARG A 458 4.71 -4.09 28.07
N LEU A 459 5.76 -3.27 28.09
CA LEU A 459 6.36 -2.71 26.87
C LEU A 459 6.83 -3.83 25.92
N ARG A 460 7.54 -4.83 26.46
CA ARG A 460 8.03 -5.98 25.69
C ARG A 460 6.87 -6.78 25.08
N ARG A 461 5.83 -7.07 25.87
CA ARG A 461 4.67 -7.83 25.37
C ARG A 461 3.92 -7.09 24.27
N GLN A 462 3.80 -5.76 24.36
CA GLN A 462 3.19 -4.95 23.30
C GLN A 462 4.04 -4.96 22.02
N VAL A 463 5.36 -4.82 22.13
CA VAL A 463 6.25 -4.92 20.95
C VAL A 463 6.14 -6.31 20.32
N ILE A 464 6.15 -7.39 21.11
CA ILE A 464 5.93 -8.76 20.59
C ILE A 464 4.56 -8.89 19.92
N TYR A 465 3.50 -8.33 20.51
CA TYR A 465 2.17 -8.36 19.93
C TYR A 465 2.16 -7.73 18.53
N PHE A 466 2.66 -6.50 18.36
CA PHE A 466 2.63 -5.84 17.05
C PHE A 466 3.57 -6.46 16.01
N THR A 467 4.68 -7.05 16.46
CA THR A 467 5.70 -7.59 15.55
C THR A 467 5.52 -9.08 15.23
N VAL A 468 4.72 -9.81 16.01
CA VAL A 468 4.44 -11.24 15.80
C VAL A 468 2.94 -11.49 15.69
N THR A 469 2.18 -11.25 16.76
CA THR A 469 0.76 -11.61 16.83
C THR A 469 -0.08 -10.87 15.80
N ALA A 470 0.09 -9.56 15.69
CA ALA A 470 -0.62 -8.73 14.72
C ALA A 470 -0.28 -9.12 13.29
N GLN A 471 0.98 -9.49 13.00
CA GLN A 471 1.39 -9.96 11.67
C GLN A 471 0.67 -11.27 11.30
N ILE A 472 0.57 -12.23 12.23
CA ILE A 472 -0.17 -13.48 12.01
C ILE A 472 -1.66 -13.22 11.80
N VAL A 473 -2.25 -12.31 12.57
CA VAL A 473 -3.67 -11.93 12.44
C VAL A 473 -3.91 -11.22 11.12
N ASN A 474 -3.04 -10.28 10.72
CA ASN A 474 -3.11 -9.59 9.43
C ASN A 474 -3.05 -10.57 8.27
N PHE A 475 -2.07 -11.49 8.27
CA PHE A 475 -1.98 -12.55 7.28
C PHE A 475 -3.27 -13.40 7.21
N GLY A 476 -3.86 -13.74 8.37
CA GLY A 476 -5.14 -14.45 8.40
C GLY A 476 -6.31 -13.64 7.83
N LEU A 477 -6.39 -12.35 8.15
CA LEU A 477 -7.41 -11.44 7.62
C LEU A 477 -7.22 -11.17 6.13
N GLU A 478 -6.00 -11.19 5.65
CA GLU A 478 -5.67 -10.90 4.28
C GLU A 478 -5.79 -12.12 3.37
N ALA A 479 -5.15 -13.23 3.72
CA ALA A 479 -5.12 -14.41 2.85
C ALA A 479 -6.31 -15.37 3.07
N VAL A 480 -6.86 -15.44 4.30
CA VAL A 480 -7.90 -16.44 4.63
C VAL A 480 -9.30 -15.83 4.55
N MET A 481 -9.49 -14.59 5.04
CA MET A 481 -10.81 -13.97 5.08
C MET A 481 -11.47 -13.83 3.70
N PRO A 482 -10.79 -13.43 2.60
CA PRO A 482 -11.44 -13.32 1.30
C PRO A 482 -11.96 -14.67 0.79
N HIS A 483 -11.22 -15.76 1.04
CA HIS A 483 -11.66 -17.12 0.72
C HIS A 483 -12.86 -17.56 1.55
N VAL A 484 -12.89 -17.24 2.83
CA VAL A 484 -14.04 -17.50 3.71
C VAL A 484 -15.25 -16.70 3.23
N LYS A 485 -15.10 -15.39 3.03
CA LYS A 485 -16.16 -14.50 2.53
C LYS A 485 -16.72 -14.99 1.21
N ARG A 486 -15.86 -15.40 0.27
CA ARG A 486 -16.29 -15.94 -1.03
C ARG A 486 -17.06 -17.26 -0.90
N ARG A 487 -16.58 -18.21 -0.07
CA ARG A 487 -17.29 -19.48 0.14
C ARG A 487 -18.65 -19.28 0.81
N VAL A 488 -18.71 -18.39 1.80
CA VAL A 488 -19.96 -18.06 2.50
C VAL A 488 -20.93 -17.33 1.57
N LEU A 489 -20.46 -16.34 0.79
CA LEU A 489 -21.28 -15.63 -0.19
C LEU A 489 -21.79 -16.58 -1.28
N ASN A 490 -20.94 -17.44 -1.83
CA ASN A 490 -21.36 -18.40 -2.85
C ASN A 490 -22.43 -19.34 -2.30
N LYS A 491 -22.23 -19.90 -1.11
CA LYS A 491 -23.21 -20.79 -0.48
C LYS A 491 -24.52 -20.06 -0.13
N TYR A 492 -24.43 -18.80 0.29
CA TYR A 492 -25.58 -17.95 0.54
C TYR A 492 -26.34 -17.64 -0.76
N ASN A 493 -25.63 -17.34 -1.84
CA ASN A 493 -26.18 -17.07 -3.16
C ASN A 493 -26.80 -18.32 -3.77
N GLU A 494 -26.20 -19.51 -3.58
CA GLU A 494 -26.77 -20.80 -3.94
C GLU A 494 -28.08 -21.05 -3.17
N MET A 495 -28.09 -20.86 -1.85
CA MET A 495 -29.31 -20.99 -1.03
C MET A 495 -30.40 -19.96 -1.41
N GLN A 496 -30.00 -18.73 -1.77
CA GLN A 496 -30.89 -17.70 -2.28
C GLN A 496 -31.41 -18.04 -3.67
N ALA A 497 -30.58 -18.60 -4.54
CA ALA A 497 -30.95 -19.04 -5.87
C ALA A 497 -31.92 -20.22 -5.79
N GLU A 498 -31.70 -21.21 -4.92
CA GLU A 498 -32.65 -22.30 -4.67
C GLU A 498 -33.99 -21.78 -4.11
N LYS A 499 -33.95 -20.79 -3.20
CA LYS A 499 -35.17 -20.13 -2.69
C LYS A 499 -35.89 -19.31 -3.75
N LYS A 500 -35.13 -18.62 -4.61
CA LYS A 500 -35.67 -17.85 -5.75
C LYS A 500 -36.22 -18.78 -6.81
N GLU A 501 -35.54 -19.85 -7.19
CA GLU A 501 -36.00 -20.85 -8.17
C GLU A 501 -37.32 -21.50 -7.74
N ASN A 502 -37.50 -21.74 -6.43
CA ASN A 502 -38.77 -22.19 -5.87
C ASN A 502 -39.88 -21.11 -5.91
N HIS A 503 -39.53 -19.82 -5.95
CA HIS A 503 -40.46 -18.68 -6.03
C HIS A 503 -40.62 -18.08 -7.44
N SER A 504 -39.69 -18.33 -8.38
CA SER A 504 -39.50 -17.60 -9.64
C SER A 504 -39.77 -18.45 -10.86
N LYS A 505 -40.64 -19.46 -10.76
CA LYS A 505 -41.25 -20.11 -11.93
C LYS A 505 -42.09 -19.16 -12.80
N GLN A 506 -42.18 -17.86 -12.47
CA GLN A 506 -43.05 -16.93 -13.17
C GLN A 506 -42.42 -15.69 -13.85
N GLU A 507 -41.26 -15.12 -13.46
CA GLU A 507 -40.91 -13.78 -14.03
C GLU A 507 -39.43 -13.41 -14.30
N SER A 508 -38.43 -14.29 -14.19
CA SER A 508 -37.08 -13.98 -14.74
C SER A 508 -36.32 -15.25 -15.09
N GLY A 509 -36.09 -15.46 -16.40
CA GLY A 509 -35.25 -16.55 -16.87
C GLY A 509 -33.77 -16.29 -16.57
N PRO A 510 -32.94 -17.33 -16.34
CA PRO A 510 -31.50 -17.19 -16.24
C PRO A 510 -30.94 -16.52 -17.50
N ILE A 511 -29.88 -15.71 -17.34
CA ILE A 511 -29.19 -15.08 -18.48
C ILE A 511 -28.75 -16.19 -19.44
N GLN A 512 -29.37 -16.23 -20.62
CA GLN A 512 -29.11 -17.27 -21.60
C GLN A 512 -27.86 -16.89 -22.42
N ASP A 513 -26.69 -17.22 -21.89
CA ASP A 513 -25.44 -17.05 -22.61
C ASP A 513 -25.29 -18.09 -23.72
N ALA A 514 -24.65 -17.72 -24.83
CA ALA A 514 -24.35 -18.69 -25.87
C ALA A 514 -23.33 -19.73 -25.34
N PRO A 515 -23.51 -21.03 -25.60
CA PRO A 515 -22.67 -22.09 -25.01
C PRO A 515 -21.17 -21.91 -25.25
N ALA A 516 -20.78 -21.30 -26.37
CA ALA A 516 -19.37 -21.07 -26.72
C ALA A 516 -18.67 -19.99 -25.86
N GLU A 517 -19.41 -19.04 -25.29
CA GLU A 517 -18.86 -17.93 -24.49
C GLU A 517 -19.29 -17.96 -23.01
N ALA A 518 -20.13 -18.92 -22.61
CA ALA A 518 -20.68 -19.03 -21.26
C ALA A 518 -19.59 -19.10 -20.18
N ASP A 519 -18.57 -19.94 -20.36
CA ASP A 519 -17.46 -20.08 -19.41
C ASP A 519 -16.64 -18.78 -19.29
N PHE A 520 -16.45 -18.07 -20.40
CA PHE A 520 -15.77 -16.78 -20.44
C PHE A 520 -16.58 -15.70 -19.73
N LEU A 521 -17.89 -15.60 -20.00
CA LEU A 521 -18.75 -14.61 -19.34
C LEU A 521 -18.93 -14.89 -17.85
N ALA A 522 -19.07 -16.15 -17.44
CA ALA A 522 -19.08 -16.53 -16.03
C ALA A 522 -17.79 -16.12 -15.31
N ARG A 523 -16.64 -16.25 -15.99
CA ARG A 523 -15.35 -15.77 -15.50
C ARG A 523 -15.32 -14.25 -15.33
N VAL A 524 -15.72 -13.50 -16.35
CA VAL A 524 -15.70 -12.03 -16.34
C VAL A 524 -16.66 -11.48 -15.26
N ARG A 525 -17.84 -12.10 -15.07
CA ARG A 525 -18.75 -11.75 -13.96
C ARG A 525 -18.06 -11.87 -12.61
N LYS A 526 -17.45 -13.03 -12.35
CA LYS A 526 -16.73 -13.30 -11.11
C LYS A 526 -15.53 -12.37 -10.89
N GLU A 527 -14.85 -11.95 -11.95
CA GLU A 527 -13.75 -10.98 -11.88
C GLU A 527 -14.27 -9.55 -11.65
N SER A 528 -15.39 -9.19 -12.26
CA SER A 528 -16.05 -7.88 -12.07
C SER A 528 -16.55 -7.67 -10.64
N GLU A 529 -16.74 -8.71 -9.84
CA GLU A 529 -17.11 -8.59 -8.42
C GLU A 529 -15.91 -8.35 -7.50
N LEU A 530 -14.68 -8.56 -7.99
CA LEU A 530 -13.47 -8.38 -7.19
C LEU A 530 -13.21 -6.89 -6.91
N SER A 531 -12.42 -6.62 -5.87
CA SER A 531 -12.01 -5.26 -5.51
C SER A 531 -10.86 -4.75 -6.39
N GLU A 532 -10.66 -3.44 -6.47
CA GLU A 532 -9.50 -2.86 -7.14
C GLU A 532 -8.26 -2.99 -6.26
N TYR A 533 -7.10 -3.27 -6.87
CA TYR A 533 -5.84 -3.40 -6.15
C TYR A 533 -5.20 -2.02 -5.88
N ASP A 534 -4.98 -1.71 -4.60
CA ASP A 534 -4.32 -0.49 -4.16
C ASP A 534 -2.95 -0.76 -3.51
N VAL A 535 -1.90 -0.50 -4.30
CA VAL A 535 -0.48 -0.60 -3.89
C VAL A 535 -0.17 0.26 -2.65
N THR A 536 -0.90 1.36 -2.45
CA THR A 536 -0.68 2.27 -1.32
C THR A 536 -0.95 1.60 0.01
N THR A 537 -1.93 0.69 0.04
CA THR A 537 -2.32 -0.04 1.25
C THR A 537 -1.22 -1.03 1.68
N ASP A 538 -0.60 -1.74 0.74
CA ASP A 538 0.47 -2.69 1.02
C ASP A 538 1.79 -1.95 1.37
N LEU A 539 2.11 -0.85 0.67
CA LEU A 539 3.27 0.00 1.03
C LEU A 539 3.14 0.59 2.45
N ARG A 540 1.92 0.97 2.85
CA ARG A 540 1.63 1.43 4.21
C ARG A 540 1.97 0.36 5.25
N GLU A 541 1.62 -0.89 5.00
CA GLU A 541 1.91 -2.01 5.91
C GLU A 541 3.41 -2.16 6.12
N MET A 542 4.18 -2.17 5.02
CA MET A 542 5.64 -2.25 5.06
C MET A 542 6.27 -1.03 5.74
N CYS A 543 5.73 0.17 5.51
CA CYS A 543 6.19 1.38 6.19
C CYS A 543 5.91 1.34 7.70
N VAL A 544 4.73 0.84 8.10
CA VAL A 544 4.37 0.72 9.51
C VAL A 544 5.30 -0.28 10.22
N GLN A 545 5.54 -1.42 9.58
CA GLN A 545 6.48 -2.45 10.01
C GLN A 545 7.90 -1.89 10.19
N PHE A 546 8.42 -1.14 9.21
CA PHE A 546 9.71 -0.46 9.31
C PHE A 546 9.78 0.50 10.51
N GLY A 547 8.69 1.20 10.84
CA GLY A 547 8.66 2.05 12.03
C GLY A 547 8.83 1.27 13.33
N TYR A 548 8.26 0.07 13.48
CA TYR A 548 8.53 -0.78 14.66
C TYR A 548 9.99 -1.24 14.74
N LEU A 549 10.60 -1.55 13.59
CA LEU A 549 12.02 -1.88 13.50
C LEU A 549 12.90 -0.70 13.93
N SER A 550 12.55 0.51 13.53
CA SER A 550 13.35 1.71 13.76
C SER A 550 13.15 2.34 15.14
N LEU A 551 11.90 2.38 15.63
CA LEU A 551 11.51 3.09 16.86
C LEU A 551 11.66 2.22 18.12
N PHE A 552 11.32 0.92 18.03
CA PHE A 552 11.05 0.10 19.22
C PHE A 552 11.83 -1.22 19.28
N SER A 553 12.64 -1.55 18.27
CA SER A 553 13.40 -2.81 18.29
C SER A 553 14.38 -2.96 19.46
N PRO A 554 14.96 -1.91 20.10
CA PRO A 554 15.81 -2.08 21.28
C PRO A 554 15.12 -2.77 22.47
N VAL A 555 13.78 -2.69 22.54
CA VAL A 555 12.97 -3.38 23.54
C VAL A 555 13.05 -4.90 23.36
N TRP A 556 13.07 -5.35 22.10
CA TRP A 556 13.10 -6.77 21.76
C TRP A 556 13.94 -6.99 20.48
N PRO A 557 15.24 -7.29 20.61
CA PRO A 557 16.15 -7.38 19.45
C PRO A 557 15.81 -8.44 18.40
N LEU A 558 14.81 -9.30 18.65
CA LEU A 558 14.31 -10.30 17.69
C LEU A 558 13.23 -9.75 16.74
N VAL A 559 12.81 -8.48 16.87
CA VAL A 559 11.90 -7.83 15.91
C VAL A 559 12.29 -8.04 14.45
N PRO A 560 13.57 -7.84 14.03
CA PRO A 560 13.95 -8.00 12.63
C PRO A 560 13.84 -9.45 12.14
N LEU A 561 14.02 -10.44 13.01
CA LEU A 561 13.81 -11.85 12.68
C LEU A 561 12.34 -12.14 12.39
N SER A 562 11.43 -11.60 13.20
CA SER A 562 9.98 -11.72 12.96
C SER A 562 9.60 -11.12 11.60
N PHE A 563 10.12 -9.94 11.30
CA PHE A 563 9.86 -9.26 10.03
C PHE A 563 10.51 -9.94 8.83
N LEU A 564 11.66 -10.58 8.99
CA LEU A 564 12.28 -11.38 7.95
C LEU A 564 11.36 -12.55 7.54
N ILE A 565 10.79 -13.25 8.53
CA ILE A 565 9.84 -14.35 8.28
C ILE A 565 8.55 -13.80 7.66
N ASN A 566 8.03 -12.70 8.20
CA ASN A 566 6.82 -12.07 7.69
C ASN A 566 6.98 -11.69 6.22
N ASN A 567 8.05 -10.97 5.86
CA ASN A 567 8.24 -10.47 4.50
C ASN A 567 8.52 -11.59 3.50
N TRP A 568 9.03 -12.73 3.96
CA TRP A 568 9.11 -13.92 3.13
C TRP A 568 7.70 -14.44 2.79
N ILE A 569 6.76 -14.47 3.73
CA ILE A 569 5.37 -14.86 3.47
C ILE A 569 4.66 -13.78 2.64
N GLU A 570 4.82 -12.52 3.03
CA GLU A 570 4.15 -11.35 2.47
C GLU A 570 4.37 -11.22 0.96
N LEU A 571 5.63 -11.34 0.51
CA LEU A 571 6.00 -11.25 -0.91
C LEU A 571 5.19 -12.22 -1.79
N ARG A 572 4.77 -13.36 -1.23
CA ARG A 572 3.97 -14.37 -1.92
C ARG A 572 2.48 -14.14 -1.70
N SER A 573 2.07 -13.77 -0.48
CA SER A 573 0.68 -13.43 -0.14
C SER A 573 0.15 -12.31 -1.03
N ASP A 574 0.89 -11.20 -1.17
CA ASP A 574 0.50 -10.06 -1.98
C ASP A 574 0.40 -10.40 -3.46
N PHE A 575 1.32 -11.22 -3.94
CA PHE A 575 1.28 -11.67 -5.33
C PHE A 575 0.03 -12.52 -5.61
N VAL A 576 -0.30 -13.42 -4.69
CA VAL A 576 -1.55 -14.20 -4.75
C VAL A 576 -2.78 -13.28 -4.68
N LYS A 577 -2.82 -12.32 -3.76
CA LYS A 577 -3.88 -11.31 -3.63
C LYS A 577 -4.18 -10.62 -4.97
N ILE A 578 -3.14 -10.13 -5.67
CA ILE A 578 -3.31 -9.49 -6.99
C ILE A 578 -3.91 -10.47 -8.01
N CYS A 579 -3.45 -11.73 -8.00
CA CYS A 579 -3.84 -12.71 -9.01
C CYS A 579 -5.25 -13.28 -8.83
N ILE A 580 -5.76 -13.38 -7.61
CA ILE A 580 -7.01 -14.12 -7.32
C ILE A 580 -8.08 -13.35 -6.53
N GLU A 581 -7.70 -12.28 -5.81
CA GLU A 581 -8.59 -11.54 -4.90
C GLU A 581 -8.95 -10.15 -5.41
N CYS A 582 -8.09 -9.55 -6.22
CA CYS A 582 -8.31 -8.26 -6.85
C CYS A 582 -8.54 -8.39 -8.36
N ARG A 583 -9.23 -7.41 -8.93
CA ARG A 583 -9.22 -7.16 -10.38
C ARG A 583 -7.80 -6.81 -10.80
N ARG A 584 -7.43 -7.17 -12.03
CA ARG A 584 -6.13 -6.78 -12.58
C ARG A 584 -6.03 -5.25 -12.59
N PRO A 585 -5.00 -4.65 -11.97
CA PRO A 585 -4.82 -3.21 -12.02
C PRO A 585 -4.45 -2.78 -13.45
N ALA A 586 -4.98 -1.64 -13.90
CA ALA A 586 -4.49 -1.01 -15.12
C ALA A 586 -3.00 -0.65 -14.93
N PRO A 587 -2.13 -0.93 -15.91
CA PRO A 587 -0.71 -0.64 -15.74
C PRO A 587 -0.41 0.86 -15.62
N VAL A 588 -0.03 1.30 -14.43
CA VAL A 588 0.31 2.69 -14.12
C VAL A 588 1.83 2.83 -13.98
N ARG A 589 2.36 3.90 -14.58
CA ARG A 589 3.76 4.29 -14.36
C ARG A 589 3.92 5.08 -13.07
N SER A 590 4.95 4.73 -12.32
CA SER A 590 5.50 5.54 -11.23
C SER A 590 7.01 5.62 -11.40
N ASP A 591 7.65 6.62 -10.83
CA ASP A 591 9.11 6.73 -10.74
C ASP A 591 9.63 6.71 -9.30
N THR A 592 8.72 6.47 -8.35
CA THR A 592 8.98 6.33 -6.92
C THR A 592 7.95 5.41 -6.27
N ILE A 593 8.25 4.92 -5.06
CA ILE A 593 7.22 4.35 -4.16
C ILE A 593 6.27 5.43 -3.62
N GLY A 594 6.52 6.71 -3.93
CA GLY A 594 5.63 7.82 -3.59
C GLY A 594 5.98 8.43 -2.23
N PRO A 595 4.98 8.85 -1.43
CA PRO A 595 5.21 9.56 -0.17
C PRO A 595 5.88 8.69 0.89
N TRP A 596 5.85 7.36 0.72
CA TRP A 596 6.41 6.40 1.65
C TRP A 596 7.92 6.54 1.81
N LEU A 597 8.63 7.01 0.79
CA LEU A 597 10.07 7.25 0.88
C LEU A 597 10.40 8.31 1.93
N ASP A 598 9.64 9.40 1.94
CA ASP A 598 9.79 10.47 2.93
C ASP A 598 9.37 9.97 4.33
N SER A 599 8.29 9.17 4.41
CA SER A 599 7.85 8.55 5.66
C SER A 599 8.90 7.60 6.26
N LEU A 600 9.58 6.78 5.45
CA LEU A 600 10.67 5.92 5.89
C LEU A 600 11.85 6.75 6.43
N GLY A 601 12.19 7.86 5.75
CA GLY A 601 13.21 8.80 6.21
C GLY A 601 12.85 9.44 7.55
N PHE A 602 11.60 9.88 7.72
CA PHE A 602 11.09 10.42 8.97
C PHE A 602 11.14 9.38 10.11
N LEU A 603 10.72 8.14 9.84
CA LEU A 603 10.74 7.06 10.82
C LEU A 603 12.17 6.69 11.23
N ALA A 604 13.13 6.68 10.30
CA ALA A 604 14.55 6.45 10.60
C ALA A 604 15.13 7.56 11.49
N TRP A 605 14.81 8.82 11.19
CA TRP A 605 15.21 9.96 12.01
C TRP A 605 14.61 9.88 13.41
N LEU A 606 13.29 9.72 13.54
CA LEU A 606 12.61 9.60 14.83
C LEU A 606 13.06 8.35 15.60
N GLY A 607 13.37 7.27 14.89
CA GLY A 607 13.93 6.02 15.41
C GLY A 607 15.24 6.22 16.15
N SER A 608 16.14 7.07 15.63
CA SER A 608 17.40 7.38 16.31
C SER A 608 17.19 8.07 17.66
N ILE A 609 16.21 8.98 17.74
CA ILE A 609 15.85 9.70 18.97
C ILE A 609 15.17 8.75 19.96
N THR A 610 14.17 8.01 19.48
CA THR A 610 13.36 7.11 20.29
C THR A 610 14.20 5.96 20.85
N SER A 611 15.05 5.35 20.02
CA SER A 611 15.94 4.25 20.43
C SER A 611 16.94 4.71 21.49
N ALA A 612 17.56 5.88 21.33
CA ALA A 612 18.49 6.42 22.31
C ALA A 612 17.80 6.71 23.65
N ALA A 613 16.61 7.31 23.62
CA ALA A 613 15.82 7.58 24.82
C ALA A 613 15.38 6.29 25.54
N LEU A 614 14.95 5.27 24.78
CA LEU A 614 14.62 3.95 25.33
C LEU A 614 15.81 3.29 26.00
N VAL A 615 16.99 3.30 25.36
CA VAL A 615 18.19 2.72 25.96
C VAL A 615 18.56 3.45 27.25
N TYR A 616 18.57 4.79 27.24
CA TYR A 616 18.88 5.58 28.43
C TYR A 616 17.92 5.31 29.60
N MET A 617 16.61 5.27 29.33
CA MET A 617 15.61 5.13 30.39
C MET A 617 15.52 3.71 30.94
N PHE A 618 15.95 2.70 30.18
CA PHE A 618 15.78 1.28 30.53
C PHE A 618 17.09 0.52 30.74
N SER A 619 18.26 1.16 30.67
CA SER A 619 19.58 0.51 30.84
C SER A 619 19.91 0.12 32.28
N ASP A 620 19.40 0.86 33.28
CA ASP A 620 19.88 0.79 34.67
C ASP A 620 19.26 -0.34 35.51
N GLY A 621 18.59 -1.32 34.88
CA GLY A 621 18.13 -2.53 35.55
C GLY A 621 17.56 -3.55 34.56
N GLU A 622 17.64 -4.85 34.87
CA GLU A 622 17.16 -5.96 34.01
C GLU A 622 15.68 -5.86 33.58
N THR A 623 14.93 -4.94 34.18
CA THR A 623 13.49 -4.74 33.96
C THR A 623 13.09 -3.28 33.68
N GLY A 624 14.03 -2.34 33.51
CA GLY A 624 13.71 -0.92 33.33
C GLY A 624 13.28 -0.20 34.63
N PRO A 625 12.76 1.04 34.55
CA PRO A 625 12.56 1.89 35.71
C PRO A 625 11.46 1.36 36.63
N ASP A 626 11.56 1.67 37.93
CA ASP A 626 10.59 1.30 38.95
C ASP A 626 9.30 2.15 38.93
N GLY A 627 9.13 2.97 37.88
CA GLY A 627 8.07 3.97 37.68
C GLY A 627 8.11 5.17 38.62
N GLY A 628 9.21 5.32 39.37
CA GLY A 628 9.62 6.57 39.97
C GLY A 628 10.56 7.34 39.03
N PRO A 629 10.46 8.69 38.95
CA PRO A 629 11.36 9.48 38.11
C PRO A 629 12.77 9.61 38.69
N SER A 630 13.05 9.06 39.87
CA SER A 630 14.32 9.19 40.60
C SER A 630 15.51 8.59 39.84
N GLN A 631 15.26 7.56 39.03
CA GLN A 631 16.27 6.91 38.19
C GLN A 631 16.52 7.67 36.88
N ILE A 632 15.61 8.57 36.47
CA ILE A 632 15.70 9.31 35.22
C ILE A 632 16.23 10.71 35.49
N LYS A 633 17.53 10.90 35.24
CA LYS A 633 18.20 12.18 35.46
C LYS A 633 18.22 13.00 34.18
N GLY A 634 18.04 14.32 34.31
CA GLY A 634 18.41 15.24 33.23
C GLY A 634 19.93 15.43 33.20
N TRP A 635 20.48 15.92 32.10
CA TRP A 635 21.91 16.22 31.94
C TRP A 635 22.51 17.13 33.03
N ARG A 636 21.68 17.89 33.75
CA ARG A 636 22.08 18.74 34.89
C ARG A 636 22.27 17.96 36.21
N TYR A 637 21.83 16.71 36.27
CA TYR A 637 21.79 15.87 37.48
C TYR A 637 22.53 14.52 37.32
N CYS A 638 23.08 14.25 36.13
CA CYS A 638 24.12 13.26 35.87
C CYS A 638 25.48 13.87 36.20
#